data_AF-A0A1T4XI33-F1
#
_entry.id   AF-A0A1T4XI33-F1
#
_cell.length_a   1.000
_cell.length_b   1.000
_cell.length_c   1.000
_cell.angle_alpha   90.00
_cell.angle_beta   90.00
_cell.angle_gamma   90.00
#
_symmetry.space_group_name_H-M   'P 1'
#
loop_
_entity.id
_entity.type
_entity.pdbx_description
1 polymer ?
#
loop_
_entity_poly.entity_id
_entity_poly.type
_entity_poly.pdbx_seq_one_letter_code
_entity_poly.pdbx_strand_id
1 'polypeptide(L)'
;MQPVKALIWVHTPAAAGVFGPSGYLYIRSNTNLLTINVDTRTVVATVPITGNSTGFANFWDMGYNPIDHQLYYLANNSKLFRLDPSTGIATLIANTGINNSVYFGAQMSDAKGNLVVIRNDNGRVYYIETATGAWSLVGYANPADTNDGVFCPTEYFPFTDRSDAKLSYGEATHTLALSLYLGTNIDNDPAALPSTNADADGSDDDGVTTFPTLSVGASSYTIPAANLTGSGAGTLYAWVDFNGNNSFDTNEFASVPFNNGATGPLNFANFGTVMATGVTTARFRLTTDTLTAANFANTASDGEVEDYIITVNSPALINCGTEFSGSGSGYATGGSGIYPNDIFWLDWSCGAVSQFNPGSIVRKSWTLGNGLQINAQISNITATLTSYNTGSESGDQLDNLYSGLNPLGLANLNAGADPSYTITFTTTLNGLGLPTDIVTANAEDTGAANESHTVTTDGMAWQPIEATGALNAQFSNGGKTVFMSEIPAASGGTLLSFSKEVSSVMVSMLTGGKQALAFGVWSNFDYGDLPTGYPASQGHYLRKTASGGSTPTTLTPVSNLTMATLSDTTDYYLGSIKPDADTGDQPSAHSTGDNTTGVNDEDGVTMPTLTPGLTTNLGATVKGSAGYLQGWIDWNGNQSFESIEQVALNLQDNAAGDLNSATGTLTFSITPPVTAVTPTVYARFRWSNSADLDATSAVTTGETEDYALTFNPSGFTIAGKVYHDANVNGVNNNETGLKNITMVLYDKAANTCRSTQTAADGSYRFSSVQSAAADNYLVYEAATASLPQPSICPPVAADPNGYVSTTSNSVTVTVNTASVNGIDFGDVKLPQFTLEHSQTILPGSTTSYPHRFSTPADGSVSFSLAEDADPNQLHWGAVLFVDTNCNAVLEGGEAQLSGSLAVRAGETVCLLAKVLAPANASDGAAHTLNLTSQFSYGDGSLVAAVVEQTLSDVTLTHAGSTSPIAGAGKLKLSKSVWNMTRNIQGNLALPGETLRYTISYENLGNGQLNELIIYDRVPDFTQLVGASQQCGTTPPELSTCTPTVTGVALKWSFVGQLQPGSQGEVFFEVTVN
;
A
#
# COMPACT_ATOMS: atom_id res chain seq x y z
N MET A 1 48.08 -5.18 86.18
CA MET A 1 48.37 -5.88 87.45
C MET A 1 49.77 -6.48 87.38
N GLN A 2 50.40 -6.79 88.52
CA GLN A 2 51.85 -6.91 88.71
C GLN A 2 52.59 -7.87 87.74
N PRO A 3 53.87 -7.59 87.40
CA PRO A 3 54.68 -8.50 86.61
C PRO A 3 55.08 -9.70 87.48
N VAL A 4 54.59 -10.89 87.15
CA VAL A 4 55.13 -12.12 87.73
C VAL A 4 56.56 -12.28 87.23
N LYS A 5 57.50 -12.00 88.13
CA LYS A 5 58.91 -12.34 88.01
C LYS A 5 59.05 -13.86 88.08
N ALA A 6 59.18 -14.51 86.93
CA ALA A 6 60.05 -15.65 86.65
C ALA A 6 59.44 -16.51 85.51
N LEU A 7 59.90 -16.29 84.27
CA LEU A 7 59.85 -17.34 83.26
C LEU A 7 60.87 -18.40 83.68
N ILE A 8 60.42 -19.53 84.25
CA ILE A 8 61.29 -20.69 84.45
C ILE A 8 61.28 -21.46 83.13
N TRP A 9 62.35 -21.28 82.34
CA TRP A 9 62.64 -22.14 81.19
C TRP A 9 63.02 -23.54 81.69
N VAL A 10 62.15 -24.53 81.52
CA VAL A 10 62.48 -25.94 81.76
C VAL A 10 62.99 -26.52 80.44
N HIS A 11 64.24 -26.19 80.08
CA HIS A 11 64.88 -26.72 78.87
C HIS A 11 65.39 -28.16 79.13
N THR A 12 64.46 -29.12 79.14
CA THR A 12 64.79 -30.54 78.97
C THR A 12 63.83 -31.17 77.96
N PRO A 13 64.31 -31.97 76.99
CA PRO A 13 63.49 -32.55 75.89
C PRO A 13 62.37 -33.54 76.32
N ALA A 14 61.93 -33.54 77.58
CA ALA A 14 61.01 -34.52 78.14
C ALA A 14 60.09 -33.99 79.25
N ALA A 15 59.98 -32.66 79.42
CA ALA A 15 59.15 -32.05 80.47
C ALA A 15 58.03 -31.20 79.88
N ALA A 16 56.80 -31.44 80.34
CA ALA A 16 55.61 -30.62 80.09
C ALA A 16 55.26 -29.91 81.40
N GLY A 17 54.92 -28.62 81.40
CA GLY A 17 54.69 -27.90 82.65
C GLY A 17 53.71 -26.75 82.55
N VAL A 18 52.90 -26.57 83.60
CA VAL A 18 51.90 -25.50 83.67
C VAL A 18 51.79 -24.93 85.08
N PHE A 19 51.59 -23.61 85.16
CA PHE A 19 51.33 -22.94 86.42
C PHE A 19 49.92 -23.25 86.92
N GLY A 20 49.85 -23.73 88.16
CA GLY A 20 48.62 -23.87 88.93
C GLY A 20 48.33 -22.64 89.77
N PRO A 21 47.30 -22.70 90.64
CA PRO A 21 46.94 -21.60 91.51
C PRO A 21 48.03 -21.36 92.56
N SER A 22 48.07 -20.14 93.10
CA SER A 22 48.80 -19.82 94.34
C SER A 22 50.29 -20.22 94.36
N GLY A 23 50.99 -20.00 93.24
CA GLY A 23 52.44 -20.20 93.17
C GLY A 23 52.88 -21.66 93.09
N TYR A 24 52.02 -22.57 92.64
CA TYR A 24 52.42 -23.94 92.32
C TYR A 24 52.68 -24.13 90.82
N LEU A 25 53.68 -24.94 90.48
CA LEU A 25 54.03 -25.34 89.12
C LEU A 25 53.92 -26.87 89.03
N TYR A 26 53.10 -27.35 88.11
CA TYR A 26 52.96 -28.79 87.82
C TYR A 26 53.90 -29.13 86.68
N ILE A 27 54.79 -30.11 86.86
CA ILE A 27 55.75 -30.55 85.84
C ILE A 27 55.68 -32.05 85.67
N ARG A 28 55.48 -32.51 84.43
CA ARG A 28 55.71 -33.90 84.05
C ARG A 28 57.22 -34.17 83.99
N SER A 29 57.69 -35.13 84.77
CA SER A 29 59.04 -35.70 84.66
C SER A 29 58.92 -37.19 84.38
N ASN A 30 59.16 -37.59 83.12
CA ASN A 30 58.96 -38.95 82.61
C ASN A 30 57.53 -39.47 82.87
N THR A 31 57.37 -40.37 83.85
CA THR A 31 56.10 -41.00 84.25
C THR A 31 55.52 -40.41 85.54
N ASN A 32 56.14 -39.37 86.10
CA ASN A 32 55.67 -38.73 87.33
C ASN A 32 55.21 -37.30 87.06
N LEU A 33 54.22 -36.86 87.81
CA LEU A 33 53.85 -35.46 87.94
C LEU A 33 54.45 -34.91 89.24
N LEU A 34 55.25 -33.85 89.10
CA LEU A 34 55.85 -33.10 90.20
C LEU A 34 55.01 -31.87 90.45
N THR A 35 54.69 -31.59 91.71
CA THR A 35 54.14 -30.31 92.13
C THR A 35 55.24 -29.53 92.84
N ILE A 36 55.57 -28.36 92.32
CA ILE A 36 56.64 -27.51 92.83
C ILE A 36 56.02 -26.24 93.38
N ASN A 37 56.33 -25.89 94.63
CA ASN A 37 56.02 -24.56 95.12
C ASN A 37 57.09 -23.60 94.56
N VAL A 38 56.67 -22.62 93.76
CA VAL A 38 57.54 -21.71 93.01
C VAL A 38 58.24 -20.72 93.94
N ASP A 39 57.57 -20.28 95.02
CA ASP A 39 58.13 -19.34 95.99
C ASP A 39 59.28 -19.97 96.78
N THR A 40 59.10 -21.22 97.22
CA THR A 40 60.12 -21.96 97.98
C THR A 40 61.08 -22.76 97.10
N ARG A 41 60.75 -22.95 95.83
CA ARG A 41 61.49 -23.78 94.84
C ARG A 41 61.67 -25.23 95.29
N THR A 42 60.71 -25.78 96.03
CA THR A 42 60.75 -27.15 96.54
C THR A 42 59.68 -28.01 95.88
N VAL A 43 60.02 -29.26 95.55
CA VAL A 43 59.03 -30.28 95.19
C VAL A 43 58.21 -30.60 96.43
N VAL A 44 56.91 -30.33 96.39
CA VAL A 44 55.96 -30.56 97.50
C VAL A 44 55.16 -31.86 97.32
N ALA A 45 55.04 -32.35 96.08
CA ALA A 45 54.44 -33.64 95.79
C ALA A 45 55.09 -34.28 94.56
N THR A 46 55.14 -35.61 94.55
CA THR A 46 55.51 -36.43 93.38
C THR A 46 54.53 -37.57 93.31
N VAL A 47 53.70 -37.59 92.27
CA VAL A 47 52.70 -38.64 92.04
C VAL A 47 53.01 -39.35 90.72
N PRO A 48 53.00 -40.69 90.69
CA PRO A 48 53.12 -41.41 89.43
C PRO A 48 51.86 -41.15 88.61
N ILE A 49 52.04 -40.77 87.35
CA ILE A 49 50.92 -40.67 86.43
C ILE A 49 50.47 -42.12 86.17
N THR A 50 49.21 -42.44 86.48
CA THR A 50 48.58 -43.77 86.32
C THR A 50 47.34 -43.64 85.44
N GLY A 51 47.17 -44.49 84.43
CA GLY A 51 46.10 -44.36 83.44
C GLY A 51 45.55 -45.73 83.09
N ASN A 52 44.23 -45.88 83.16
CA ASN A 52 43.56 -47.14 82.90
C ASN A 52 43.64 -47.48 81.40
N SER A 53 44.51 -48.45 81.06
CA SER A 53 44.64 -49.15 79.77
C SER A 53 45.16 -48.35 78.55
N THR A 54 46.22 -48.90 77.93
CA THR A 54 46.88 -48.51 76.66
C THR A 54 47.76 -47.25 76.66
N GLY A 55 48.69 -47.15 77.63
CA GLY A 55 49.90 -46.33 77.53
C GLY A 55 49.66 -44.83 77.68
N PHE A 56 50.50 -44.17 78.47
CA PHE A 56 50.60 -42.71 78.46
C PHE A 56 50.93 -42.26 77.04
N ALA A 57 49.91 -41.84 76.28
CA ALA A 57 50.13 -41.22 74.99
C ALA A 57 50.92 -39.94 75.26
N ASN A 58 52.12 -39.85 74.71
CA ASN A 58 53.02 -38.72 74.94
C ASN A 58 52.26 -37.40 74.73
N PHE A 59 52.35 -36.51 75.70
CA PHE A 59 51.92 -35.13 75.63
C PHE A 59 53.11 -34.25 76.00
N TRP A 60 53.24 -33.14 75.27
CA TRP A 60 54.38 -32.24 75.39
C TRP A 60 54.06 -30.99 76.19
N ASP A 61 52.77 -30.68 76.36
CA ASP A 61 52.28 -29.58 77.19
C ASP A 61 50.90 -29.95 77.78
N MET A 62 50.42 -29.18 78.75
CA MET A 62 49.11 -29.37 79.39
C MET A 62 48.53 -28.05 79.92
N GLY A 63 47.22 -27.89 79.88
CA GLY A 63 46.51 -26.77 80.50
C GLY A 63 46.05 -27.08 81.92
N TYR A 64 46.13 -26.10 82.83
CA TYR A 64 45.47 -26.18 84.14
C TYR A 64 44.09 -25.55 84.06
N ASN A 65 43.03 -26.33 84.29
CA ASN A 65 41.67 -25.85 84.25
C ASN A 65 41.33 -25.12 85.57
N PRO A 66 41.02 -23.81 85.54
CA PRO A 66 40.76 -23.03 86.74
C PRO A 66 39.40 -23.34 87.39
N ILE A 67 38.48 -24.02 86.69
CA ILE A 67 37.12 -24.32 87.16
C ILE A 67 37.10 -25.59 88.00
N ASP A 68 37.68 -26.69 87.49
CA ASP A 68 37.64 -27.99 88.16
C ASP A 68 38.97 -28.39 88.84
N HIS A 69 40.00 -27.54 88.68
CA HIS A 69 41.33 -27.72 89.24
C HIS A 69 42.08 -28.96 88.72
N GLN A 70 41.68 -29.51 87.57
CA GLN A 70 42.34 -30.64 86.92
C GLN A 70 43.31 -30.15 85.83
N LEU A 71 44.20 -31.04 85.38
CA LEU A 71 45.07 -30.79 84.24
C LEU A 71 44.45 -31.41 82.99
N TYR A 72 44.45 -30.71 81.87
CA TYR A 72 43.92 -31.20 80.60
C TYR A 72 45.00 -31.18 79.54
N TYR A 73 45.04 -32.22 78.72
CA TYR A 73 45.96 -32.26 77.58
C TYR A 73 45.36 -33.06 76.43
N LEU A 74 45.62 -32.59 75.22
CA LEU A 74 45.47 -33.34 74.00
C LEU A 74 46.76 -34.13 73.74
N ALA A 75 46.64 -35.45 73.74
CA ALA A 75 47.77 -36.33 73.48
C ALA A 75 48.08 -36.46 71.98
N ASN A 76 49.31 -36.89 71.67
CA ASN A 76 49.78 -37.11 70.29
C ASN A 76 49.06 -38.24 69.52
N ASN A 77 47.98 -38.79 70.05
CA ASN A 77 47.09 -39.73 69.35
C ASN A 77 45.67 -39.16 69.18
N SER A 78 45.53 -37.83 69.25
CA SER A 78 44.28 -37.06 69.08
C SER A 78 43.25 -37.26 70.19
N LYS A 79 43.63 -37.91 71.29
CA LYS A 79 42.76 -38.14 72.44
C LYS A 79 42.95 -37.08 73.51
N LEU A 80 41.84 -36.50 73.97
CA LEU A 80 41.78 -35.53 75.06
C LEU A 80 41.70 -36.27 76.40
N PHE A 81 42.58 -35.92 77.34
CA PHE A 81 42.63 -36.50 78.68
C PHE A 81 42.48 -35.43 79.76
N ARG A 82 41.90 -35.84 80.89
CA ARG A 82 41.90 -35.14 82.17
C ARG A 82 42.82 -35.87 83.15
N LEU A 83 43.76 -35.16 83.74
CA LEU A 83 44.73 -35.65 84.71
C LEU A 83 44.50 -34.99 86.08
N ASP A 84 44.26 -35.82 87.08
CA ASP A 84 44.14 -35.38 88.47
C ASP A 84 45.54 -35.12 89.06
N PRO A 85 45.88 -33.86 89.40
CA PRO A 85 47.20 -33.53 89.91
C PRO A 85 47.49 -34.08 91.32
N SER A 86 46.46 -34.49 92.08
CA SER A 86 46.60 -35.01 93.44
C SER A 86 46.83 -36.52 93.51
N THR A 87 46.27 -37.26 92.54
CA THR A 87 46.36 -38.73 92.48
C THR A 87 47.24 -39.23 91.33
N GLY A 88 47.48 -38.39 90.32
CA GLY A 88 48.16 -38.77 89.08
C GLY A 88 47.29 -39.56 88.11
N ILE A 89 45.97 -39.69 88.36
CA ILE A 89 45.09 -40.50 87.50
C ILE A 89 44.72 -39.72 86.22
N ALA A 90 45.04 -40.29 85.05
CA ALA A 90 44.62 -39.77 83.74
C ALA A 90 43.38 -40.51 83.21
N THR A 91 42.32 -39.76 82.88
CA THR A 91 41.03 -40.24 82.36
C THR A 91 40.81 -39.74 80.93
N LEU A 92 40.46 -40.64 80.01
CA LEU A 92 40.10 -40.28 78.62
C LEU A 92 38.74 -39.58 78.60
N ILE A 93 38.63 -38.45 77.90
CA ILE A 93 37.38 -37.72 77.68
C ILE A 93 36.81 -38.04 76.30
N ALA A 94 37.58 -37.78 75.25
CA ALA A 94 37.12 -37.92 73.87
C ALA A 94 38.28 -38.21 72.92
N ASN A 95 37.96 -38.75 71.74
CA ASN A 95 38.84 -38.71 70.58
C ASN A 95 38.42 -37.53 69.71
N THR A 96 39.25 -36.49 69.66
CA THR A 96 38.95 -35.26 68.92
C THR A 96 39.11 -35.44 67.41
N GLY A 97 39.92 -36.41 66.97
CA GLY A 97 40.24 -36.58 65.55
C GLY A 97 41.17 -35.50 64.96
N ILE A 98 41.65 -34.54 65.77
CA ILE A 98 42.61 -33.52 65.33
C ILE A 98 43.92 -34.21 64.90
N ASN A 99 44.21 -34.26 63.60
CA ASN A 99 45.39 -34.91 63.01
C ASN A 99 46.70 -34.29 63.57
N ASN A 100 47.66 -35.13 63.95
CA ASN A 100 48.81 -34.77 64.81
C ASN A 100 50.19 -35.14 64.23
N SER A 101 50.40 -34.94 62.93
CA SER A 101 51.62 -35.33 62.21
C SER A 101 52.93 -34.82 62.84
N VAL A 102 52.86 -33.69 63.54
CA VAL A 102 53.93 -33.07 64.32
C VAL A 102 53.27 -32.49 65.58
N TYR A 103 53.80 -32.78 66.75
CA TYR A 103 53.18 -32.62 68.08
C TYR A 103 52.53 -31.24 68.39
N PHE A 104 51.73 -31.15 69.46
CA PHE A 104 51.21 -29.87 69.98
C PHE A 104 52.25 -29.25 70.93
N GLY A 105 52.81 -28.10 70.56
CA GLY A 105 53.90 -27.48 71.33
C GLY A 105 53.46 -26.53 72.43
N ALA A 106 52.24 -26.01 72.36
CA ALA A 106 51.64 -25.23 73.44
C ALA A 106 50.20 -25.70 73.69
N GLN A 107 49.86 -25.94 74.96
CA GLN A 107 48.52 -26.31 75.40
C GLN A 107 48.18 -25.55 76.68
N MET A 108 47.08 -24.81 76.66
CA MET A 108 46.70 -23.95 77.79
C MET A 108 45.19 -23.93 77.97
N SER A 109 44.73 -23.68 79.20
CA SER A 109 43.30 -23.59 79.49
C SER A 109 42.87 -22.12 79.61
N ASP A 110 41.71 -21.79 79.05
CA ASP A 110 41.10 -20.48 79.21
C ASP A 110 40.35 -20.35 80.56
N ALA A 111 39.79 -19.16 80.85
CA ALA A 111 39.01 -18.95 82.06
C ALA A 111 37.71 -19.77 82.14
N LYS A 112 37.20 -20.32 81.01
CA LYS A 112 36.06 -21.26 81.00
C LYS A 112 36.47 -22.70 81.31
N GLY A 113 37.77 -22.97 81.39
CA GLY A 113 38.32 -24.31 81.58
C GLY A 113 38.52 -25.08 80.28
N ASN A 114 38.24 -24.49 79.12
CA ASN A 114 38.43 -25.14 77.83
C ASN A 114 39.89 -25.08 77.39
N LEU A 115 40.30 -26.03 76.54
CA LEU A 115 41.70 -26.21 76.16
C LEU A 115 41.97 -25.55 74.81
N VAL A 116 42.92 -24.62 74.77
CA VAL A 116 43.50 -24.06 73.54
C VAL A 116 44.79 -24.82 73.24
N VAL A 117 44.89 -25.39 72.03
CA VAL A 117 46.07 -26.14 71.59
C VAL A 117 46.63 -25.58 70.30
N ILE A 118 47.96 -25.46 70.22
CA ILE A 118 48.66 -24.93 69.04
C ILE A 118 49.50 -26.04 68.41
N ARG A 119 49.35 -26.24 67.10
CA ARG A 119 50.13 -27.21 66.31
C ARG A 119 51.51 -26.66 65.91
N ASN A 120 52.54 -27.49 66.05
CA ASN A 120 53.92 -27.06 65.78
C ASN A 120 54.37 -27.08 64.32
N ASP A 121 53.60 -27.63 63.40
CA ASP A 121 54.00 -27.64 61.99
C ASP A 121 53.41 -26.47 61.20
N ASN A 122 52.18 -26.07 61.52
CA ASN A 122 51.44 -25.06 60.78
C ASN A 122 50.86 -23.95 61.65
N GLY A 123 51.10 -23.99 62.96
CA GLY A 123 50.62 -22.96 63.86
C GLY A 123 49.11 -22.95 64.07
N ARG A 124 48.36 -23.94 63.57
CA ARG A 124 46.91 -23.98 63.75
C ARG A 124 46.55 -24.01 65.22
N VAL A 125 45.66 -23.10 65.62
CA VAL A 125 45.14 -22.97 66.97
C VAL A 125 43.78 -23.64 67.01
N TYR A 126 43.60 -24.62 67.88
CA TYR A 126 42.32 -25.27 68.10
C TYR A 126 41.81 -24.93 69.48
N TYR A 127 40.53 -24.59 69.57
CA TYR A 127 39.81 -24.43 70.82
C TYR A 127 38.98 -25.69 71.06
N ILE A 128 39.17 -26.35 72.20
CA ILE A 128 38.60 -27.65 72.52
C ILE A 128 37.79 -27.54 73.81
N GLU A 129 36.51 -27.88 73.71
CA GLU A 129 35.65 -27.95 74.88
C GLU A 129 36.05 -29.14 75.76
N THR A 130 36.46 -28.89 77.00
CA THR A 130 37.00 -29.96 77.87
C THR A 130 35.94 -30.94 78.37
N ALA A 131 34.66 -30.57 78.31
CA ALA A 131 33.55 -31.44 78.71
C ALA A 131 33.21 -32.50 77.64
N THR A 132 33.27 -32.13 76.36
CA THR A 132 32.76 -32.94 75.24
C THR A 132 33.87 -33.42 74.30
N GLY A 133 34.98 -32.69 74.22
CA GLY A 133 36.02 -32.86 73.20
C GLY A 133 35.65 -32.30 71.83
N ALA A 134 34.53 -31.58 71.71
CA ALA A 134 34.22 -30.80 70.52
C ALA A 134 35.29 -29.72 70.31
N TRP A 135 35.64 -29.43 69.06
CA TRP A 135 36.69 -28.47 68.75
C TRP A 135 36.35 -27.64 67.52
N SER A 136 36.91 -26.43 67.47
CA SER A 136 36.95 -25.56 66.30
C SER A 136 38.41 -25.18 65.98
N LEU A 137 38.71 -24.98 64.70
CA LEU A 137 39.94 -24.32 64.28
C LEU A 137 39.71 -22.82 64.42
N VAL A 138 40.48 -22.16 65.28
CA VAL A 138 40.21 -20.77 65.70
C VAL A 138 41.27 -19.78 65.27
N GLY A 139 42.13 -20.20 64.35
CA GLY A 139 43.12 -19.34 63.72
C GLY A 139 44.49 -19.98 63.62
N TYR A 140 45.48 -19.11 63.42
CA TYR A 140 46.86 -19.47 63.19
C TYR A 140 47.76 -18.62 64.09
N ALA A 141 48.59 -19.28 64.87
CA ALA A 141 49.70 -18.69 65.61
C ALA A 141 51.02 -19.01 64.90
N ASN A 142 52.12 -18.40 65.33
CA ASN A 142 53.43 -18.91 64.94
C ASN A 142 53.61 -20.33 65.51
N PRO A 143 54.17 -21.29 64.75
CA PRO A 143 54.45 -22.63 65.27
C PRO A 143 55.25 -22.58 66.58
N ALA A 144 54.74 -23.22 67.62
CA ALA A 144 55.26 -23.12 68.98
C ALA A 144 56.27 -24.25 69.27
N ASP A 145 57.42 -24.28 68.59
CA ASP A 145 58.41 -25.37 68.67
C ASP A 145 58.68 -25.86 70.12
N THR A 146 59.31 -25.02 70.95
CA THR A 146 59.72 -25.36 72.34
C THR A 146 59.14 -24.40 73.39
N ASN A 147 58.03 -23.74 73.09
CA ASN A 147 57.46 -22.70 73.96
C ASN A 147 56.20 -23.21 74.65
N ASP A 148 56.16 -23.12 75.98
CA ASP A 148 55.00 -23.50 76.78
C ASP A 148 53.86 -22.48 76.63
N GLY A 149 52.62 -22.98 76.56
CA GLY A 149 51.42 -22.13 76.57
C GLY A 149 51.09 -21.64 77.98
N VAL A 150 50.97 -20.33 78.18
CA VAL A 150 50.43 -19.76 79.42
C VAL A 150 49.30 -18.80 79.10
N PHE A 151 48.16 -19.00 79.76
CA PHE A 151 46.98 -18.17 79.59
C PHE A 151 46.61 -17.51 80.92
N CYS A 152 46.15 -16.26 80.89
CA CYS A 152 45.68 -15.58 82.09
C CYS A 152 44.39 -16.25 82.59
N PRO A 153 44.32 -16.74 83.84
CA PRO A 153 43.16 -17.49 84.35
C PRO A 153 41.87 -16.65 84.50
N THR A 154 41.92 -15.37 84.14
CA THR A 154 40.79 -14.42 84.20
C THR A 154 40.41 -13.83 82.84
N GLU A 155 41.12 -14.16 81.76
CA GLU A 155 40.79 -13.70 80.41
C GLU A 155 40.01 -14.79 79.66
N TYR A 156 39.10 -14.37 78.79
CA TYR A 156 38.42 -15.25 77.84
C TYR A 156 39.15 -15.18 76.51
N PHE A 157 39.05 -16.21 75.67
CA PHE A 157 39.40 -16.08 74.26
C PHE A 157 38.15 -15.55 73.54
N PRO A 158 38.04 -14.25 73.22
CA PRO A 158 36.84 -13.73 72.56
C PRO A 158 36.87 -14.18 71.11
N PHE A 159 35.85 -14.94 70.71
CA PHE A 159 35.57 -15.13 69.30
C PHE A 159 34.64 -14.02 68.85
N THR A 160 35.00 -13.32 67.79
CA THR A 160 34.14 -12.33 67.17
C THR A 160 34.01 -12.66 65.70
N ASP A 161 32.82 -12.46 65.18
CA ASP A 161 32.56 -12.39 63.76
C ASP A 161 32.24 -10.92 63.45
N ARG A 162 32.73 -10.46 62.30
CA ARG A 162 32.74 -9.05 61.94
C ARG A 162 32.43 -8.90 60.47
N SER A 163 31.56 -7.92 60.24
CA SER A 163 31.17 -7.50 58.92
C SER A 163 32.33 -7.32 57.93
N ASP A 164 32.18 -8.10 56.89
CA ASP A 164 32.46 -7.98 55.49
C ASP A 164 32.26 -6.74 54.61
N ALA A 165 31.14 -6.06 54.79
CA ALA A 165 30.72 -5.08 53.80
C ALA A 165 31.66 -3.87 53.73
N LYS A 166 31.59 -3.16 52.60
CA LYS A 166 32.28 -1.88 52.40
C LYS A 166 32.11 -0.95 53.61
N LEU A 167 33.22 -0.34 54.04
CA LEU A 167 33.32 0.54 55.22
C LEU A 167 32.21 1.59 55.37
N SER A 168 31.60 2.06 54.28
CA SER A 168 30.50 3.03 54.33
C SER A 168 29.23 2.49 55.02
N TYR A 169 29.02 1.17 55.05
CA TYR A 169 27.93 0.51 55.77
C TYR A 169 28.23 0.27 57.26
N GLY A 170 29.41 0.68 57.73
CA GLY A 170 29.88 0.50 59.11
C GLY A 170 30.21 -0.95 59.45
N GLU A 171 30.89 -1.13 60.58
CA GLU A 171 31.42 -2.42 61.02
C GLU A 171 30.51 -3.06 62.09
N ALA A 172 29.62 -3.97 61.68
CA ALA A 172 28.91 -4.81 62.63
C ALA A 172 29.86 -5.83 63.28
N THR A 173 29.58 -6.24 64.50
CA THR A 173 30.36 -7.27 65.19
C THR A 173 29.44 -8.12 66.05
N HIS A 174 29.66 -9.42 66.08
CA HIS A 174 29.02 -10.36 66.99
C HIS A 174 30.09 -11.03 67.84
N THR A 175 29.76 -11.37 69.09
CA THR A 175 30.55 -12.37 69.81
C THR A 175 30.06 -13.74 69.34
N LEU A 176 30.92 -14.58 68.76
CA LEU A 176 30.45 -15.83 68.18
C LEU A 176 29.81 -16.76 69.20
N ALA A 177 28.67 -17.33 68.83
CA ALA A 177 27.97 -18.36 69.58
C ALA A 177 27.85 -19.63 68.71
N LEU A 178 28.55 -20.70 69.08
CA LEU A 178 28.50 -22.00 68.36
C LEU A 178 27.10 -22.67 68.35
N SER A 179 26.11 -22.07 69.00
CA SER A 179 24.71 -22.54 69.07
C SER A 179 23.71 -21.60 68.39
N LEU A 180 24.15 -20.45 67.86
CA LEU A 180 23.31 -19.47 67.19
C LEU A 180 24.11 -18.84 66.05
N TYR A 181 23.80 -19.26 64.82
CA TYR A 181 24.54 -18.87 63.61
C TYR A 181 23.65 -19.07 62.38
N LEU A 182 23.93 -18.36 61.30
CA LEU A 182 23.32 -18.46 59.99
C LEU A 182 24.00 -19.55 59.16
N GLY A 183 23.26 -20.14 58.22
CA GLY A 183 23.81 -21.14 57.30
C GLY A 183 24.40 -22.39 57.95
N THR A 184 25.56 -22.82 57.44
CA THR A 184 26.23 -24.08 57.86
C THR A 184 27.66 -23.89 58.31
N ASN A 185 28.33 -22.84 57.86
CA ASN A 185 29.67 -22.49 58.28
C ASN A 185 29.59 -21.35 59.29
N ILE A 186 30.63 -21.22 60.09
CA ILE A 186 30.81 -20.13 61.05
C ILE A 186 32.32 -19.97 61.17
N ASP A 187 32.82 -18.75 61.08
CA ASP A 187 34.22 -18.51 61.31
C ASP A 187 34.46 -17.31 62.23
N ASN A 188 35.73 -16.98 62.47
CA ASN A 188 36.11 -15.98 63.45
C ASN A 188 36.98 -14.91 62.81
N ASP A 189 36.45 -13.71 62.80
CA ASP A 189 37.09 -12.48 62.37
C ASP A 189 37.62 -11.65 63.53
N PRO A 190 38.94 -11.72 63.80
CA PRO A 190 39.54 -10.85 64.80
C PRO A 190 39.55 -9.37 64.37
N ALA A 191 39.28 -9.06 63.08
CA ALA A 191 39.17 -7.72 62.52
C ALA A 191 38.20 -7.70 61.34
N ALA A 192 37.52 -6.58 61.09
CA ALA A 192 36.66 -6.43 59.92
C ALA A 192 37.49 -6.46 58.63
N LEU A 193 36.98 -7.12 57.59
CA LEU A 193 37.66 -7.34 56.32
C LEU A 193 36.90 -6.69 55.14
N PRO A 194 36.65 -5.37 55.18
CA PRO A 194 35.74 -4.70 54.26
C PRO A 194 36.11 -4.91 52.79
N SER A 195 35.19 -5.45 52.01
CA SER A 195 35.36 -5.72 50.59
C SER A 195 34.27 -5.04 49.74
N THR A 196 34.48 -4.96 48.43
CA THR A 196 33.44 -4.43 47.52
C THR A 196 32.35 -5.43 47.22
N ASN A 197 32.64 -6.73 47.41
CA ASN A 197 31.74 -7.82 47.05
C ASN A 197 31.08 -8.49 48.25
N ALA A 198 31.46 -8.10 49.48
CA ALA A 198 31.13 -8.82 50.70
C ALA A 198 31.49 -10.33 50.56
N ASP A 199 32.80 -10.63 50.47
CA ASP A 199 33.34 -11.97 50.18
C ASP A 199 34.76 -12.25 50.75
N ALA A 200 35.24 -11.46 51.72
CA ALA A 200 36.65 -11.39 52.13
C ALA A 200 36.96 -11.96 53.52
N ASP A 201 35.96 -12.24 54.35
CA ASP A 201 36.09 -12.90 55.66
C ASP A 201 36.07 -14.43 55.54
N GLY A 202 35.26 -15.03 54.66
CA GLY A 202 35.23 -16.49 54.62
C GLY A 202 34.30 -17.16 53.63
N SER A 203 33.66 -18.23 54.09
CA SER A 203 32.63 -19.00 53.36
C SER A 203 31.38 -19.21 54.24
N ASP A 204 31.30 -18.42 55.30
CA ASP A 204 30.26 -18.31 56.31
C ASP A 204 29.13 -17.38 55.90
N ASP A 205 29.27 -16.59 54.82
CA ASP A 205 28.14 -15.98 54.10
C ASP A 205 27.29 -17.05 53.36
N ASP A 206 26.69 -17.99 54.10
CA ASP A 206 25.92 -19.12 53.60
C ASP A 206 24.51 -19.25 54.21
N GLY A 207 24.08 -18.29 55.04
CA GLY A 207 22.74 -18.16 55.60
C GLY A 207 21.62 -17.85 54.60
N VAL A 208 21.94 -17.18 53.48
CA VAL A 208 20.98 -16.85 52.43
C VAL A 208 21.22 -17.69 51.18
N THR A 209 20.43 -18.75 51.00
CA THR A 209 20.65 -19.72 49.90
C THR A 209 20.33 -19.18 48.50
N THR A 210 19.40 -18.22 48.37
CA THR A 210 19.04 -17.59 47.09
C THR A 210 18.31 -16.27 47.33
N PHE A 211 18.71 -15.21 46.61
CA PHE A 211 17.98 -13.95 46.56
C PHE A 211 16.92 -13.94 45.44
N PRO A 212 15.68 -13.48 45.72
CA PRO A 212 14.72 -13.13 44.68
C PRO A 212 15.25 -12.05 43.74
N THR A 213 14.71 -11.98 42.51
CA THR A 213 15.14 -10.95 41.55
C THR A 213 14.74 -9.55 42.04
N LEU A 214 15.74 -8.70 42.30
CA LEU A 214 15.56 -7.27 42.48
C LEU A 214 15.76 -6.56 41.13
N SER A 215 14.89 -5.61 40.80
CA SER A 215 14.93 -4.85 39.54
C SER A 215 14.68 -3.35 39.79
N VAL A 216 15.17 -2.52 38.88
CA VAL A 216 14.83 -1.08 38.84
C VAL A 216 13.31 -0.91 38.78
N GLY A 217 12.79 0.03 39.57
CA GLY A 217 11.36 0.28 39.70
C GLY A 217 10.71 -0.45 40.88
N ALA A 218 11.38 -1.42 41.51
CA ALA A 218 10.83 -2.09 42.67
C ALA A 218 10.63 -1.12 43.86
N SER A 219 9.52 -1.28 44.57
CA SER A 219 9.18 -0.53 45.80
C SER A 219 8.82 -1.44 46.99
N SER A 220 8.88 -2.75 46.77
CA SER A 220 8.80 -3.79 47.78
C SER A 220 9.74 -4.93 47.40
N TYR A 221 10.22 -5.68 48.39
CA TYR A 221 11.11 -6.82 48.18
C TYR A 221 10.91 -7.81 49.33
N THR A 222 10.75 -9.10 49.01
CA THR A 222 10.47 -10.13 50.01
C THR A 222 11.43 -11.28 49.85
N ILE A 223 12.21 -11.59 50.88
CA ILE A 223 13.08 -12.78 50.92
C ILE A 223 12.30 -13.92 51.58
N PRO A 224 12.06 -15.05 50.88
CA PRO A 224 11.30 -16.17 51.42
C PRO A 224 11.98 -16.82 52.64
N ALA A 225 11.17 -17.25 53.61
CA ALA A 225 11.65 -17.96 54.80
C ALA A 225 12.51 -19.19 54.47
N ALA A 226 12.15 -19.92 53.40
CA ALA A 226 12.85 -21.11 52.96
C ALA A 226 14.29 -20.84 52.48
N ASN A 227 14.62 -19.58 52.18
CA ASN A 227 15.94 -19.19 51.72
C ASN A 227 16.87 -18.76 52.87
N LEU A 228 16.35 -18.64 54.10
CA LEU A 228 17.05 -18.13 55.27
C LEU A 228 17.31 -19.28 56.26
N THR A 229 18.54 -19.80 56.26
CA THR A 229 18.94 -21.01 56.99
C THR A 229 19.92 -20.71 58.12
N GLY A 230 20.06 -21.64 59.07
CA GLY A 230 20.95 -21.49 60.23
C GLY A 230 20.50 -22.32 61.43
N SER A 231 21.16 -22.15 62.56
CA SER A 231 20.91 -22.87 63.82
C SER A 231 20.66 -21.92 64.99
N GLY A 232 19.94 -22.41 66.01
CA GLY A 232 19.66 -21.66 67.24
C GLY A 232 18.35 -20.88 67.21
N ALA A 233 18.04 -20.22 68.33
CA ALA A 233 16.82 -19.43 68.50
C ALA A 233 17.17 -17.97 68.84
N GLY A 234 16.63 -17.03 68.07
CA GLY A 234 16.90 -15.59 68.17
C GLY A 234 16.02 -14.77 67.24
N THR A 235 16.48 -13.59 66.84
CA THR A 235 15.84 -12.77 65.79
C THR A 235 16.84 -12.49 64.67
N LEU A 236 16.40 -12.69 63.43
CA LEU A 236 17.17 -12.31 62.25
C LEU A 236 16.76 -10.90 61.83
N TYR A 237 17.75 -10.02 61.77
CA TYR A 237 17.63 -8.64 61.32
C TYR A 237 18.32 -8.48 59.98
N ALA A 238 17.73 -7.73 59.05
CA ALA A 238 18.29 -7.52 57.73
C ALA A 238 18.17 -6.07 57.26
N TRP A 239 19.19 -5.60 56.55
CA TRP A 239 19.25 -4.31 55.88
C TRP A 239 19.61 -4.50 54.41
N VAL A 240 19.01 -3.71 53.50
CA VAL A 240 19.31 -3.73 52.05
C VAL A 240 19.29 -2.31 51.49
N ASP A 241 20.41 -1.84 50.92
CA ASP A 241 20.53 -0.48 50.36
C ASP A 241 19.79 -0.36 49.01
N PHE A 242 18.48 -0.17 49.03
CA PHE A 242 17.66 -0.15 47.81
C PHE A 242 17.89 1.08 46.95
N ASN A 243 18.34 2.18 47.55
CA ASN A 243 18.56 3.44 46.83
C ASN A 243 20.00 3.60 46.30
N GLY A 244 20.91 2.70 46.67
CA GLY A 244 22.30 2.64 46.20
C GLY A 244 23.18 3.78 46.72
N ASN A 245 22.82 4.39 47.86
CA ASN A 245 23.53 5.54 48.41
C ASN A 245 24.78 5.16 49.22
N ASN A 246 25.10 3.87 49.34
CA ASN A 246 26.19 3.29 50.14
C ASN A 246 26.01 3.45 51.66
N SER A 247 24.77 3.48 52.13
CA SER A 247 24.37 3.54 53.55
C SER A 247 23.08 2.75 53.75
N PHE A 248 22.80 2.30 54.98
CA PHE A 248 21.52 1.70 55.32
C PHE A 248 20.60 2.75 55.96
N ASP A 249 19.47 3.02 55.31
CA ASP A 249 18.46 3.97 55.78
C ASP A 249 17.38 3.31 56.66
N THR A 250 16.62 4.12 57.40
CA THR A 250 15.63 3.60 58.37
C THR A 250 14.50 2.78 57.74
N ASN A 251 14.22 2.99 56.46
CA ASN A 251 13.18 2.31 55.68
C ASN A 251 13.71 1.08 54.92
N GLU A 252 14.99 0.75 55.06
CA GLU A 252 15.68 -0.35 54.38
C GLU A 252 15.86 -1.58 55.28
N PHE A 253 15.07 -1.67 56.35
CA PHE A 253 15.21 -2.64 57.43
C PHE A 253 14.00 -3.56 57.54
N ALA A 254 14.27 -4.85 57.80
CA ALA A 254 13.26 -5.85 58.15
C ALA A 254 13.79 -6.80 59.23
N SER A 255 12.89 -7.48 59.94
CA SER A 255 13.25 -8.47 60.94
C SER A 255 12.25 -9.61 61.01
N VAL A 256 12.71 -10.80 61.38
CA VAL A 256 11.87 -11.98 61.56
C VAL A 256 12.37 -12.86 62.71
N PRO A 257 11.48 -13.49 63.51
CA PRO A 257 11.92 -14.48 64.49
C PRO A 257 12.63 -15.66 63.82
N PHE A 258 13.61 -16.23 64.52
CA PHE A 258 14.47 -17.29 63.99
C PHE A 258 14.53 -18.46 64.98
N ASN A 259 14.33 -19.69 64.50
CA ASN A 259 14.41 -20.92 65.29
C ASN A 259 14.83 -22.09 64.40
N ASN A 260 16.15 -22.30 64.27
CA ASN A 260 16.77 -23.21 63.30
C ASN A 260 16.30 -22.94 61.86
N GLY A 261 16.29 -21.66 61.48
CA GLY A 261 15.68 -21.12 60.25
C GLY A 261 14.67 -20.01 60.55
N ALA A 262 14.40 -19.15 59.57
CA ALA A 262 13.44 -18.07 59.73
C ALA A 262 12.00 -18.61 59.86
N THR A 263 11.22 -18.10 60.82
CA THR A 263 9.83 -18.55 61.03
C THR A 263 8.83 -17.91 60.05
N GLY A 264 9.29 -17.00 59.19
CA GLY A 264 8.52 -16.26 58.19
C GLY A 264 9.44 -15.54 57.20
N PRO A 265 8.89 -14.90 56.16
CA PRO A 265 9.69 -14.13 55.21
C PRO A 265 10.14 -12.79 55.79
N LEU A 266 11.26 -12.27 55.28
CA LEU A 266 11.65 -10.87 55.48
C LEU A 266 10.95 -10.02 54.42
N ASN A 267 10.12 -9.07 54.84
CA ASN A 267 9.37 -8.17 53.95
C ASN A 267 9.90 -6.74 54.07
N PHE A 268 10.43 -6.20 52.98
CA PHE A 268 10.84 -4.81 52.84
C PHE A 268 9.77 -4.04 52.06
N ALA A 269 9.34 -2.92 52.62
CA ALA A 269 8.36 -2.02 52.01
C ALA A 269 8.71 -0.58 52.38
N ASN A 270 8.21 0.39 51.59
CA ASN A 270 8.40 1.83 51.81
C ASN A 270 9.85 2.32 51.70
N PHE A 271 10.75 1.57 51.07
CA PHE A 271 12.13 2.00 50.78
C PHE A 271 12.25 2.98 49.60
N GLY A 272 11.13 3.42 49.02
CA GLY A 272 11.10 4.23 47.81
C GLY A 272 11.13 3.36 46.54
N THR A 273 11.75 3.84 45.48
CA THR A 273 11.88 3.12 44.21
C THR A 273 13.34 2.89 43.90
N VAL A 274 13.71 1.66 43.51
CA VAL A 274 15.06 1.35 43.05
C VAL A 274 15.33 2.07 41.72
N MET A 275 16.33 2.94 41.66
CA MET A 275 16.51 3.89 40.54
C MET A 275 17.59 3.47 39.52
N ALA A 276 18.47 2.54 39.85
CA ALA A 276 19.62 2.20 39.01
C ALA A 276 19.89 0.69 39.00
N THR A 277 20.31 0.19 37.83
CA THR A 277 20.84 -1.17 37.69
C THR A 277 22.24 -1.27 38.28
N GLY A 278 22.67 -2.47 38.69
CA GLY A 278 23.99 -2.70 39.25
C GLY A 278 23.95 -3.71 40.37
N VAL A 279 24.73 -3.45 41.41
CA VAL A 279 24.76 -4.25 42.63
C VAL A 279 24.47 -3.36 43.83
N THR A 280 23.83 -3.93 44.84
CA THR A 280 23.66 -3.30 46.16
C THR A 280 24.05 -4.27 47.26
N THR A 281 24.30 -3.75 48.46
CA THR A 281 24.72 -4.52 49.64
C THR A 281 23.53 -4.83 50.54
N ALA A 282 23.52 -6.03 51.10
CA ALA A 282 22.63 -6.46 52.15
C ALA A 282 23.43 -6.96 53.37
N ARG A 283 22.91 -6.74 54.57
CA ARG A 283 23.49 -7.23 55.82
C ARG A 283 22.45 -8.03 56.59
N PHE A 284 22.84 -9.19 57.10
CA PHE A 284 22.02 -10.07 57.93
C PHE A 284 22.69 -10.23 59.28
N ARG A 285 21.91 -10.13 60.35
CA ARG A 285 22.41 -10.24 61.73
C ARG A 285 21.48 -11.11 62.55
N LEU A 286 21.98 -12.25 63.00
CA LEU A 286 21.26 -13.15 63.89
C LEU A 286 21.79 -12.98 65.31
N THR A 287 20.91 -12.71 66.28
CA THR A 287 21.29 -12.53 67.69
C THR A 287 20.09 -12.72 68.62
N THR A 288 20.35 -12.91 69.92
CA THR A 288 19.32 -12.80 70.97
C THR A 288 19.12 -11.36 71.47
N ASP A 289 20.01 -10.44 71.10
CA ASP A 289 19.85 -9.01 71.37
C ASP A 289 18.66 -8.41 70.60
N THR A 290 18.04 -7.38 71.16
CA THR A 290 17.02 -6.61 70.44
C THR A 290 17.67 -5.50 69.62
N LEU A 291 17.66 -5.62 68.29
CA LEU A 291 18.17 -4.61 67.36
C LEU A 291 17.03 -3.76 66.76
N THR A 292 17.38 -2.54 66.34
CA THR A 292 16.52 -1.62 65.58
C THR A 292 17.17 -1.24 64.25
N ALA A 293 16.44 -0.55 63.36
CA ALA A 293 16.98 -0.10 62.07
C ALA A 293 18.29 0.72 62.18
N ALA A 294 18.54 1.39 63.30
CA ALA A 294 19.76 2.17 63.53
C ALA A 294 20.98 1.32 63.96
N ASN A 295 20.79 0.03 64.24
CA ASN A 295 21.83 -0.85 64.78
C ASN A 295 22.54 -1.68 63.72
N PHE A 296 22.65 -1.19 62.48
CA PHE A 296 23.32 -1.93 61.41
C PHE A 296 24.82 -2.13 61.66
N ALA A 297 25.50 -1.29 62.46
CA ALA A 297 26.95 -1.33 62.71
C ALA A 297 27.37 -1.47 64.19
N ASN A 298 26.45 -1.86 65.09
CA ASN A 298 26.76 -2.02 66.52
C ASN A 298 27.31 -3.41 66.84
N THR A 299 27.96 -3.56 67.98
CA THR A 299 28.31 -4.88 68.54
C THR A 299 27.09 -5.57 69.16
N ALA A 300 26.87 -6.84 68.82
CA ALA A 300 25.91 -7.74 69.46
C ALA A 300 26.61 -8.72 70.41
N SER A 301 25.89 -9.17 71.43
CA SER A 301 26.40 -10.00 72.52
C SER A 301 26.58 -11.47 72.16
N ASP A 302 25.90 -11.93 71.10
CA ASP A 302 25.96 -13.28 70.57
C ASP A 302 25.56 -13.33 69.08
N GLY A 303 25.76 -14.49 68.44
CA GLY A 303 25.27 -14.77 67.09
C GLY A 303 26.29 -14.49 65.99
N GLU A 304 25.80 -14.06 64.83
CA GLU A 304 26.59 -13.88 63.60
C GLU A 304 26.06 -12.73 62.73
N VAL A 305 26.95 -12.11 61.95
CA VAL A 305 26.68 -11.18 60.86
C VAL A 305 27.18 -11.77 59.54
N GLU A 306 26.35 -11.70 58.52
CA GLU A 306 26.73 -12.04 57.14
C GLU A 306 26.40 -10.84 56.23
N ASP A 307 27.24 -10.59 55.23
CA ASP A 307 27.04 -9.54 54.25
C ASP A 307 26.93 -10.13 52.84
N TYR A 308 26.14 -9.49 51.96
CA TYR A 308 25.89 -10.01 50.63
C TYR A 308 25.79 -8.90 49.60
N ILE A 309 26.04 -9.27 48.34
CA ILE A 309 25.70 -8.46 47.18
C ILE A 309 24.42 -8.99 46.49
N ILE A 310 23.46 -8.09 46.28
CA ILE A 310 22.25 -8.31 45.50
C ILE A 310 22.38 -7.60 44.15
N THR A 311 22.17 -8.34 43.06
CA THR A 311 22.14 -7.75 41.70
C THR A 311 20.79 -7.07 41.45
N VAL A 312 20.84 -5.79 41.08
CA VAL A 312 19.69 -5.02 40.60
C VAL A 312 19.62 -5.09 39.07
N ASN A 313 18.60 -5.76 38.57
CA ASN A 313 18.39 -6.01 37.15
C ASN A 313 17.68 -4.83 36.47
N SER A 314 17.86 -4.70 35.16
CA SER A 314 17.00 -3.84 34.36
C SER A 314 15.55 -4.31 34.43
N PRO A 315 14.56 -3.41 34.32
CA PRO A 315 13.17 -3.83 34.33
C PRO A 315 12.88 -4.76 33.14
N ALA A 316 12.08 -5.81 33.37
CA ALA A 316 11.78 -6.80 32.35
C ALA A 316 11.01 -6.15 31.18
N LEU A 317 11.60 -6.16 29.98
CA LEU A 317 10.94 -5.66 28.76
C LEU A 317 10.10 -6.78 28.14
N ILE A 318 8.79 -6.60 28.13
CA ILE A 318 7.81 -7.50 27.54
C ILE A 318 7.31 -6.87 26.24
N ASN A 319 7.62 -7.47 25.09
CA ASN A 319 7.11 -7.03 23.80
C ASN A 319 5.98 -7.98 23.36
N CYS A 320 4.75 -7.50 23.39
CA CYS A 320 3.56 -8.29 23.05
C CYS A 320 3.35 -8.46 21.53
N GLY A 321 4.18 -7.81 20.70
CA GLY A 321 4.03 -7.82 19.24
C GLY A 321 2.81 -7.06 18.75
N THR A 322 2.51 -7.23 17.46
CA THR A 322 1.33 -6.67 16.76
C THR A 322 0.16 -7.66 16.67
N GLU A 323 0.26 -8.84 17.31
CA GLU A 323 -0.55 -10.00 16.93
C GLU A 323 -2.04 -9.83 17.26
N PHE A 324 -2.75 -9.49 16.19
CA PHE A 324 -4.18 -9.66 15.96
C PHE A 324 -4.51 -11.17 15.97
N SER A 325 -4.89 -11.73 17.12
CA SER A 325 -5.42 -13.10 17.19
C SER A 325 -6.92 -13.10 17.52
N GLY A 326 -7.73 -12.67 16.56
CA GLY A 326 -9.08 -13.21 16.33
C GLY A 326 -10.26 -12.84 17.24
N SER A 327 -10.11 -12.16 18.39
CA SER A 327 -11.29 -11.68 19.14
C SER A 327 -11.08 -10.52 20.15
N GLY A 328 -9.88 -9.94 20.24
CA GLY A 328 -9.52 -8.98 21.30
C GLY A 328 -9.93 -7.53 21.07
N SER A 329 -9.10 -6.81 20.33
CA SER A 329 -9.22 -5.37 20.04
C SER A 329 -10.03 -5.14 18.77
N GLY A 330 -10.73 -4.01 18.67
CA GLY A 330 -11.49 -3.67 17.46
C GLY A 330 -12.60 -2.67 17.69
N TYR A 331 -13.40 -2.47 16.64
CA TYR A 331 -14.71 -1.84 16.73
C TYR A 331 -15.74 -2.85 17.22
N ALA A 332 -16.68 -2.40 18.05
CA ALA A 332 -17.64 -3.31 18.67
C ALA A 332 -18.63 -3.84 17.62
N THR A 333 -18.88 -5.15 17.65
CA THR A 333 -19.80 -5.80 16.67
C THR A 333 -21.25 -5.85 17.14
N GLY A 334 -21.51 -5.45 18.38
CA GLY A 334 -22.84 -5.36 18.96
C GLY A 334 -22.81 -4.67 20.32
N GLY A 335 -23.93 -4.68 21.03
CA GLY A 335 -24.13 -3.94 22.28
C GLY A 335 -25.01 -2.71 22.07
N SER A 336 -25.33 -2.01 23.15
CA SER A 336 -26.20 -0.83 23.13
C SER A 336 -25.45 0.51 23.15
N GLY A 337 -24.12 0.47 23.04
CA GLY A 337 -23.26 1.64 23.01
C GLY A 337 -23.54 2.53 21.80
N ILE A 338 -23.37 3.84 21.96
CA ILE A 338 -23.69 4.81 20.90
C ILE A 338 -22.53 5.13 19.95
N TYR A 339 -21.31 4.61 20.20
CA TYR A 339 -20.11 4.83 19.38
C TYR A 339 -19.42 3.54 18.87
N PRO A 340 -20.16 2.51 18.41
CA PRO A 340 -19.60 1.18 18.15
C PRO A 340 -18.52 1.16 17.04
N ASN A 341 -18.61 2.10 16.09
CA ASN A 341 -17.70 2.21 14.94
C ASN A 341 -16.65 3.33 15.07
N ASP A 342 -16.71 4.13 16.13
CA ASP A 342 -15.82 5.29 16.29
C ASP A 342 -14.62 4.99 17.21
N ILE A 343 -14.85 4.13 18.20
CA ILE A 343 -13.88 3.77 19.22
C ILE A 343 -13.25 2.42 18.87
N PHE A 344 -11.96 2.45 18.54
CA PHE A 344 -11.17 1.23 18.42
C PHE A 344 -10.70 0.81 19.83
N TRP A 345 -11.30 -0.23 20.39
CA TRP A 345 -10.97 -0.74 21.72
C TRP A 345 -9.67 -1.53 21.72
N LEU A 346 -8.84 -1.30 22.74
CA LEU A 346 -7.53 -1.92 22.90
C LEU A 346 -7.62 -3.16 23.78
N ASP A 347 -7.01 -4.25 23.35
CA ASP A 347 -6.92 -5.48 24.14
C ASP A 347 -5.56 -5.61 24.81
N TRP A 348 -5.46 -6.29 25.95
CA TRP A 348 -4.21 -6.39 26.71
C TRP A 348 -3.58 -7.79 26.72
N SER A 349 -3.98 -8.65 25.79
CA SER A 349 -3.34 -9.97 25.61
C SER A 349 -1.88 -9.84 25.16
N CYS A 350 -1.02 -10.79 25.54
CA CYS A 350 0.43 -10.73 25.27
C CYS A 350 1.02 -12.11 24.97
N GLY A 351 0.36 -12.87 24.09
CA GLY A 351 0.75 -14.24 23.74
C GLY A 351 0.72 -15.17 24.96
N ALA A 352 1.86 -15.80 25.27
CA ALA A 352 1.99 -16.70 26.43
C ALA A 352 2.13 -15.95 27.78
N VAL A 353 2.33 -14.63 27.77
CA VAL A 353 2.44 -13.82 28.99
C VAL A 353 1.05 -13.46 29.49
N SER A 354 0.65 -14.02 30.63
CA SER A 354 -0.65 -13.80 31.25
C SER A 354 -0.64 -12.76 32.38
N GLN A 355 0.55 -12.33 32.84
CA GLN A 355 0.69 -11.38 33.95
C GLN A 355 1.85 -10.41 33.70
N PHE A 356 1.64 -9.14 34.04
CA PHE A 356 2.65 -8.09 34.01
C PHE A 356 3.05 -7.77 35.45
N ASN A 357 4.23 -8.21 35.86
CA ASN A 357 4.69 -8.08 37.24
C ASN A 357 5.25 -6.67 37.53
N PRO A 358 5.33 -6.27 38.82
CA PRO A 358 5.91 -4.99 39.22
C PRO A 358 7.27 -4.71 38.59
N GLY A 359 7.49 -3.45 38.20
CA GLY A 359 8.69 -3.00 37.50
C GLY A 359 8.76 -3.36 36.01
N SER A 360 7.92 -4.24 35.47
CA SER A 360 7.99 -4.58 34.04
C SER A 360 7.65 -3.39 33.14
N ILE A 361 8.25 -3.36 31.94
CA ILE A 361 7.85 -2.46 30.84
C ILE A 361 7.17 -3.31 29.78
N VAL A 362 5.91 -3.01 29.47
CA VAL A 362 5.11 -3.76 28.48
C VAL A 362 4.92 -2.89 27.26
N ARG A 363 5.29 -3.37 26.07
CA ARG A 363 5.05 -2.69 24.80
C ARG A 363 4.08 -3.50 23.96
N LYS A 364 3.04 -2.84 23.48
CA LYS A 364 2.05 -3.42 22.59
C LYS A 364 1.70 -2.46 21.46
N SER A 365 1.41 -3.01 20.29
CA SER A 365 1.03 -2.24 19.11
C SER A 365 -0.14 -2.89 18.40
N TRP A 366 -1.02 -2.09 17.83
CA TRP A 366 -2.16 -2.52 17.01
C TRP A 366 -2.02 -1.86 15.65
N THR A 367 -2.15 -2.63 14.57
CA THR A 367 -2.11 -2.12 13.20
C THR A 367 -3.41 -2.50 12.50
N LEU A 368 -4.16 -1.50 12.07
CA LEU A 368 -5.41 -1.66 11.34
C LEU A 368 -5.14 -1.75 9.83
N GLY A 369 -6.10 -2.29 9.08
CA GLY A 369 -5.98 -2.51 7.63
C GLY A 369 -5.78 -1.22 6.82
N ASN A 370 -6.21 -0.08 7.33
CA ASN A 370 -6.01 1.25 6.75
C ASN A 370 -4.60 1.85 7.01
N GLY A 371 -3.73 1.12 7.72
CA GLY A 371 -2.39 1.58 8.07
C GLY A 371 -2.32 2.42 9.35
N LEU A 372 -3.43 2.57 10.09
CA LEU A 372 -3.41 3.15 11.42
C LEU A 372 -2.66 2.20 12.36
N GLN A 373 -1.64 2.71 13.02
CA GLN A 373 -0.86 2.02 14.03
C GLN A 373 -0.95 2.76 15.36
N ILE A 374 -1.45 2.07 16.37
CA ILE A 374 -1.51 2.53 17.75
C ILE A 374 -0.41 1.78 18.50
N ASN A 375 0.44 2.49 19.24
CA ASN A 375 1.43 1.87 20.11
C ASN A 375 1.18 2.33 21.54
N ALA A 376 1.20 1.38 22.48
CA ALA A 376 1.11 1.64 23.90
C ALA A 376 2.33 1.05 24.63
N GLN A 377 2.85 1.79 25.61
CA GLN A 377 3.83 1.27 26.56
C GLN A 377 3.33 1.45 28.00
N ILE A 378 3.17 0.34 28.72
CA ILE A 378 2.88 0.30 30.15
C ILE A 378 4.21 0.31 30.91
N SER A 379 4.31 1.15 31.94
CA SER A 379 5.48 1.29 32.80
C SER A 379 5.05 1.65 34.23
N ASN A 380 6.03 1.72 35.16
CA ASN A 380 5.80 2.06 36.57
C ASN A 380 4.75 1.17 37.24
N ILE A 381 4.70 -0.11 36.85
CA ILE A 381 3.76 -1.09 37.41
C ILE A 381 4.15 -1.38 38.88
N THR A 382 3.29 -1.08 39.84
CA THR A 382 3.57 -1.29 41.28
C THR A 382 3.00 -2.59 41.84
N ALA A 383 1.99 -3.18 41.20
CA ALA A 383 1.40 -4.47 41.53
C ALA A 383 1.06 -5.24 40.25
N THR A 384 0.97 -6.58 40.32
CA THR A 384 0.74 -7.43 39.14
C THR A 384 -0.55 -7.05 38.40
N LEU A 385 -0.45 -6.87 37.08
CA LEU A 385 -1.57 -6.63 36.17
C LEU A 385 -1.84 -7.87 35.30
N THR A 386 -3.07 -8.02 34.82
CA THR A 386 -3.48 -9.08 33.89
C THR A 386 -4.51 -8.55 32.89
N SER A 387 -4.58 -9.14 31.71
CA SER A 387 -5.70 -8.93 30.80
C SER A 387 -7.01 -9.46 31.41
N TYR A 388 -8.13 -8.80 31.14
CA TYR A 388 -9.45 -9.12 31.67
C TYR A 388 -10.50 -9.15 30.56
N ASN A 389 -11.40 -10.14 30.63
CA ASN A 389 -12.54 -10.22 29.75
C ASN A 389 -13.71 -9.44 30.35
N THR A 390 -14.12 -8.35 29.69
CA THR A 390 -15.34 -7.63 30.03
C THR A 390 -16.54 -8.56 29.87
N GLY A 391 -17.47 -8.56 30.83
CA GLY A 391 -18.62 -9.45 30.84
C GLY A 391 -18.37 -10.80 31.52
N SER A 392 -17.16 -11.03 32.06
CA SER A 392 -16.85 -12.28 32.76
C SER A 392 -17.45 -12.37 34.16
N GLU A 393 -17.85 -11.24 34.74
CA GLU A 393 -18.58 -11.15 36.01
C GLU A 393 -19.95 -10.47 35.81
N SER A 394 -20.90 -10.79 36.69
CA SER A 394 -22.22 -10.15 36.65
C SER A 394 -22.13 -8.70 37.11
N GLY A 395 -22.40 -7.74 36.24
CA GLY A 395 -22.34 -6.31 36.56
C GLY A 395 -21.47 -5.49 35.59
N ASP A 396 -20.61 -6.16 34.83
CA ASP A 396 -19.74 -5.58 33.81
C ASP A 396 -20.54 -4.91 32.68
N GLN A 397 -20.80 -3.60 32.81
CA GLN A 397 -21.65 -2.90 31.84
C GLN A 397 -20.93 -2.55 30.53
N LEU A 398 -19.59 -2.58 30.49
CA LEU A 398 -18.87 -2.24 29.26
C LEU A 398 -19.15 -3.23 28.14
N ASP A 399 -19.22 -4.53 28.43
CA ASP A 399 -19.55 -5.56 27.43
C ASP A 399 -21.00 -5.43 26.94
N ASN A 400 -21.93 -4.93 27.77
CA ASN A 400 -23.30 -4.64 27.34
C ASN A 400 -23.37 -3.47 26.35
N LEU A 401 -22.52 -2.45 26.54
CA LEU A 401 -22.43 -1.31 25.61
C LEU A 401 -21.64 -1.68 24.35
N TYR A 402 -20.51 -2.37 24.49
CA TYR A 402 -19.55 -2.66 23.41
C TYR A 402 -19.16 -4.15 23.43
N SER A 403 -20.02 -5.00 22.89
CA SER A 403 -19.85 -6.47 22.90
C SER A 403 -19.07 -7.00 21.68
N GLY A 404 -18.58 -8.24 21.82
CA GLY A 404 -17.92 -8.99 20.75
C GLY A 404 -16.40 -8.78 20.68
N LEU A 405 -15.82 -8.12 21.69
CA LEU A 405 -14.41 -7.80 21.80
C LEU A 405 -13.90 -8.20 23.19
N ASN A 406 -12.89 -9.05 23.29
CA ASN A 406 -12.29 -9.50 24.55
C ASN A 406 -10.92 -10.18 24.35
N PRO A 407 -9.89 -9.91 25.19
CA PRO A 407 -9.94 -9.20 26.48
C PRO A 407 -9.67 -7.68 26.41
N LEU A 408 -10.64 -6.82 26.76
CA LEU A 408 -10.47 -5.35 26.73
C LEU A 408 -9.91 -4.74 28.03
N GLY A 409 -10.06 -5.41 29.17
CA GLY A 409 -9.66 -4.86 30.46
C GLY A 409 -8.19 -5.08 30.79
N LEU A 410 -7.57 -4.08 31.41
CA LEU A 410 -6.33 -4.22 32.17
C LEU A 410 -6.70 -4.21 33.65
N ALA A 411 -6.47 -5.33 34.32
CA ALA A 411 -7.01 -5.59 35.65
C ALA A 411 -5.94 -5.91 36.68
N ASN A 412 -6.29 -5.74 37.94
CA ASN A 412 -5.68 -6.48 39.03
C ASN A 412 -6.73 -7.41 39.67
N LEU A 413 -6.36 -8.69 39.79
CA LEU A 413 -7.21 -9.74 40.39
C LEU A 413 -6.75 -10.14 41.80
N ASN A 414 -5.64 -9.57 42.28
CA ASN A 414 -5.12 -9.82 43.62
C ASN A 414 -5.73 -8.83 44.60
N ALA A 415 -6.68 -9.30 45.41
CA ALA A 415 -7.35 -8.47 46.42
C ALA A 415 -6.34 -7.88 47.42
N GLY A 416 -6.40 -6.56 47.65
CA GLY A 416 -5.55 -5.83 48.58
C GLY A 416 -4.19 -5.40 48.02
N ALA A 417 -3.93 -5.58 46.73
CA ALA A 417 -2.75 -5.06 46.05
C ALA A 417 -3.15 -3.88 45.16
N ASP A 418 -2.78 -2.64 45.50
CA ASP A 418 -3.27 -1.46 44.80
C ASP A 418 -2.30 -1.05 43.67
N PRO A 419 -2.52 -1.46 42.39
CA PRO A 419 -1.61 -1.12 41.32
C PRO A 419 -1.71 0.36 40.97
N SER A 420 -0.56 0.95 40.70
CA SER A 420 -0.41 2.12 39.86
C SER A 420 0.45 1.75 38.66
N TYR A 421 0.18 2.41 37.53
CA TYR A 421 0.94 2.26 36.29
C TYR A 421 0.72 3.47 35.39
N THR A 422 1.63 3.65 34.42
CA THR A 422 1.53 4.67 33.38
C THR A 422 1.44 4.00 32.03
N ILE A 423 0.47 4.40 31.20
CA ILE A 423 0.41 4.03 29.79
C ILE A 423 0.77 5.24 28.96
N THR A 424 1.76 5.10 28.08
CA THR A 424 2.07 6.10 27.05
C THR A 424 1.52 5.63 25.71
N PHE A 425 0.99 6.56 24.92
CA PHE A 425 0.38 6.26 23.62
C PHE A 425 1.06 7.05 22.50
N THR A 426 1.16 6.40 21.34
CA THR A 426 1.46 7.08 20.08
C THR A 426 0.59 6.48 18.99
N THR A 427 -0.01 7.32 18.16
CA THR A 427 -0.76 6.89 16.99
C THR A 427 -0.07 7.41 15.74
N THR A 428 0.07 6.55 14.74
CA THR A 428 0.59 6.92 13.43
C THR A 428 -0.30 6.35 12.35
N LEU A 429 -0.44 7.02 11.22
CA LEU A 429 -1.12 6.48 10.05
C LEU A 429 -0.12 6.39 8.90
N ASN A 430 0.21 5.17 8.48
CA ASN A 430 1.25 4.92 7.47
C ASN A 430 2.59 5.61 7.80
N GLY A 431 2.93 5.72 9.09
CA GLY A 431 4.14 6.39 9.60
C GLY A 431 4.00 7.89 9.88
N LEU A 432 2.90 8.55 9.47
CA LEU A 432 2.59 9.93 9.82
C LEU A 432 2.09 10.00 11.27
N GLY A 433 2.73 10.77 12.13
CA GLY A 433 2.28 10.96 13.52
C GLY A 433 0.92 11.65 13.61
N LEU A 434 -0.02 11.03 14.32
CA LEU A 434 -1.35 11.58 14.61
C LEU A 434 -1.46 11.94 16.10
N PRO A 435 -2.17 13.03 16.45
CA PRO A 435 -2.63 13.23 17.82
C PRO A 435 -3.45 12.03 18.29
N THR A 436 -3.21 11.57 19.52
CA THR A 436 -3.96 10.42 20.06
C THR A 436 -5.10 10.91 20.94
N ASP A 437 -6.32 10.57 20.57
CA ASP A 437 -7.52 10.89 21.34
C ASP A 437 -8.02 9.59 22.00
N ILE A 438 -8.07 9.56 23.34
CA ILE A 438 -8.28 8.36 24.16
C ILE A 438 -9.67 8.39 24.80
N VAL A 439 -10.32 7.22 24.80
CA VAL A 439 -11.47 6.91 25.65
C VAL A 439 -11.02 5.95 26.75
N THR A 440 -11.40 6.23 27.99
CA THR A 440 -11.26 5.31 29.12
C THR A 440 -12.64 4.87 29.59
N ALA A 441 -12.77 3.60 29.99
CA ALA A 441 -14.00 3.06 30.55
C ALA A 441 -13.73 2.11 31.72
N ASN A 442 -14.63 2.14 32.70
CA ASN A 442 -14.67 1.11 33.73
C ASN A 442 -15.07 -0.23 33.08
N ALA A 443 -14.23 -1.25 33.21
CA ALA A 443 -14.37 -2.52 32.50
C ALA A 443 -14.97 -3.65 33.35
N GLU A 444 -14.98 -3.49 34.67
CA GLU A 444 -15.48 -4.46 35.65
C GLU A 444 -16.46 -3.80 36.63
N ASP A 445 -17.29 -4.58 37.32
CA ASP A 445 -18.19 -4.04 38.36
C ASP A 445 -17.44 -3.53 39.62
N THR A 446 -17.18 -2.22 39.68
CA THR A 446 -16.74 -1.54 40.92
C THR A 446 -17.85 -1.59 41.97
N GLY A 447 -17.95 -2.70 42.70
CA GLY A 447 -19.11 -3.08 43.51
C GLY A 447 -18.82 -3.39 44.98
N ALA A 448 -17.55 -3.34 45.42
CA ALA A 448 -17.17 -3.49 46.82
C ALA A 448 -16.73 -2.17 47.48
N ALA A 449 -16.95 -2.08 48.81
CA ALA A 449 -16.78 -0.86 49.62
C ALA A 449 -15.41 -0.17 49.56
N ASN A 450 -14.38 -0.85 49.06
CA ASN A 450 -13.01 -0.34 48.92
C ASN A 450 -12.49 -0.47 47.48
N GLU A 451 -13.38 -0.46 46.48
CA GLU A 451 -13.01 -0.50 45.08
C GLU A 451 -13.14 0.88 44.43
N SER A 452 -12.06 1.34 43.81
CA SER A 452 -12.07 2.55 43.01
C SER A 452 -10.89 2.58 42.07
N HIS A 453 -10.96 3.44 41.07
CA HIS A 453 -9.81 3.73 40.22
C HIS A 453 -9.79 5.20 39.80
N THR A 454 -8.58 5.68 39.57
CA THR A 454 -8.29 7.05 39.12
C THR A 454 -7.53 7.00 37.82
N VAL A 455 -7.94 7.82 36.85
CA VAL A 455 -7.26 7.99 35.57
C VAL A 455 -6.92 9.47 35.36
N THR A 456 -5.63 9.78 35.28
CA THR A 456 -5.12 11.13 35.04
C THR A 456 -4.51 11.20 33.64
N THR A 457 -4.97 12.14 32.81
CA THR A 457 -4.46 12.39 31.45
C THR A 457 -3.53 13.60 31.42
N ASP A 458 -2.52 13.57 30.55
CA ASP A 458 -1.72 14.75 30.20
C ASP A 458 -2.37 15.62 29.11
N GLY A 459 -3.30 15.06 28.35
CA GLY A 459 -4.06 15.73 27.30
C GLY A 459 -5.12 16.71 27.83
N MET A 460 -6.16 16.94 27.06
CA MET A 460 -7.28 17.81 27.44
C MET A 460 -8.10 17.21 28.59
N ALA A 461 -8.86 18.04 29.31
CA ALA A 461 -9.70 17.58 30.41
C ALA A 461 -10.68 16.48 29.95
N TRP A 462 -10.87 15.46 30.79
CA TRP A 462 -11.83 14.39 30.53
C TRP A 462 -13.23 14.96 30.39
N GLN A 463 -13.97 14.45 29.40
CA GLN A 463 -15.39 14.73 29.21
C GLN A 463 -16.16 13.42 29.22
N PRO A 464 -17.20 13.27 30.07
CA PRO A 464 -18.03 12.06 30.06
C PRO A 464 -18.82 12.01 28.74
N ILE A 465 -18.77 10.91 28.00
CA ILE A 465 -19.45 10.78 26.69
C ILE A 465 -20.56 9.73 26.70
N GLU A 466 -20.48 8.74 27.57
CA GLU A 466 -21.51 7.72 27.72
C GLU A 466 -21.43 7.10 29.12
N ALA A 467 -22.56 6.75 29.72
CA ALA A 467 -22.60 6.09 31.03
C ALA A 467 -23.84 5.23 31.20
N THR A 468 -23.72 4.16 31.98
CA THR A 468 -24.85 3.32 32.40
C THR A 468 -24.58 2.64 33.74
N GLY A 469 -25.62 2.16 34.40
CA GLY A 469 -25.53 1.44 35.68
C GLY A 469 -25.20 2.34 36.87
N ALA A 470 -24.72 1.75 37.96
CA ALA A 470 -24.52 2.43 39.23
C ALA A 470 -23.04 2.62 39.58
N LEU A 471 -22.46 3.73 39.09
CA LEU A 471 -21.09 4.15 39.37
C LEU A 471 -21.09 5.61 39.84
N ASN A 472 -20.21 5.98 40.77
CA ASN A 472 -19.95 7.38 41.10
C ASN A 472 -18.73 7.88 40.32
N ALA A 473 -18.76 9.14 39.89
CA ALA A 473 -17.61 9.81 39.29
C ALA A 473 -17.34 11.16 39.96
N GLN A 474 -16.07 11.54 40.00
CA GLN A 474 -15.59 12.83 40.44
C GLN A 474 -14.44 13.28 39.54
N PHE A 475 -14.44 14.54 39.14
CA PHE A 475 -13.42 15.15 38.30
C PHE A 475 -12.60 16.14 39.12
N SER A 476 -11.28 16.10 38.96
CA SER A 476 -10.34 16.99 39.67
C SER A 476 -9.20 17.42 38.75
N ASN A 477 -8.29 18.26 39.25
CA ASN A 477 -7.17 18.80 38.49
C ASN A 477 -7.59 19.48 37.17
N GLY A 478 -8.58 20.37 37.24
CA GLY A 478 -9.16 21.02 36.06
C GLY A 478 -9.87 20.05 35.11
N GLY A 479 -10.32 18.88 35.60
CA GLY A 479 -10.96 17.83 34.81
C GLY A 479 -9.98 16.82 34.20
N LYS A 480 -8.66 16.99 34.38
CA LYS A 480 -7.65 16.04 33.88
C LYS A 480 -7.59 14.74 34.66
N THR A 481 -8.28 14.63 35.79
CA THR A 481 -8.32 13.41 36.60
C THR A 481 -9.77 13.00 36.85
N VAL A 482 -10.13 11.79 36.44
CA VAL A 482 -11.42 11.16 36.75
C VAL A 482 -11.20 10.09 37.81
N PHE A 483 -11.94 10.19 38.90
CA PHE A 483 -12.04 9.19 39.97
C PHE A 483 -13.39 8.50 39.85
N MET A 484 -13.39 7.17 39.87
CA MET A 484 -14.60 6.34 39.79
C MET A 484 -14.62 5.36 40.97
N SER A 485 -15.78 5.23 41.61
CA SER A 485 -15.97 4.35 42.76
C SER A 485 -17.39 3.79 42.81
N GLU A 486 -17.61 2.79 43.65
CA GLU A 486 -18.92 2.16 43.83
C GLU A 486 -20.04 3.14 44.23
N ILE A 487 -21.27 2.77 43.90
CA ILE A 487 -22.48 3.23 44.60
C ILE A 487 -22.89 2.11 45.56
N PRO A 488 -22.94 2.35 46.88
CA PRO A 488 -23.24 1.30 47.85
C PRO A 488 -24.55 0.56 47.55
N ALA A 489 -24.49 -0.77 47.53
CA ALA A 489 -25.63 -1.70 47.33
C ALA A 489 -26.36 -1.62 45.98
N ALA A 490 -25.67 -1.19 44.91
CA ALA A 490 -26.20 -1.13 43.55
C ALA A 490 -25.49 -2.11 42.60
N SER A 491 -26.12 -2.44 41.47
CA SER A 491 -25.53 -3.29 40.42
C SER A 491 -24.57 -2.48 39.54
N GLY A 492 -23.50 -3.09 39.05
CA GLY A 492 -22.41 -2.42 38.33
C GLY A 492 -22.75 -1.39 37.25
N GLY A 493 -21.76 -0.55 36.98
CA GLY A 493 -21.86 0.58 36.05
C GLY A 493 -20.58 0.82 35.26
N THR A 494 -20.70 1.59 34.19
CA THR A 494 -19.56 2.06 33.42
C THR A 494 -19.73 3.52 33.03
N LEU A 495 -18.61 4.22 32.93
CA LEU A 495 -18.51 5.59 32.44
C LEU A 495 -17.40 5.63 31.40
N LEU A 496 -17.76 6.01 30.18
CA LEU A 496 -16.81 6.36 29.13
C LEU A 496 -16.45 7.84 29.26
N SER A 497 -15.16 8.13 29.35
CA SER A 497 -14.63 9.49 29.34
C SER A 497 -13.64 9.67 28.21
N PHE A 498 -13.78 10.76 27.46
CA PHE A 498 -12.96 11.11 26.30
C PHE A 498 -11.97 12.23 26.64
N SER A 499 -10.73 12.10 26.17
CA SER A 499 -9.68 13.13 26.27
C SER A 499 -8.91 13.19 24.95
N LYS A 500 -8.55 14.40 24.53
CA LYS A 500 -7.80 14.65 23.29
C LYS A 500 -6.33 14.89 23.56
N GLU A 501 -5.50 14.65 22.56
CA GLU A 501 -4.06 14.98 22.56
C GLU A 501 -3.33 14.33 23.73
N VAL A 502 -3.70 13.08 24.02
CA VAL A 502 -3.16 12.28 25.11
C VAL A 502 -1.85 11.64 24.65
N SER A 503 -0.76 11.91 25.37
CA SER A 503 0.48 11.16 25.18
C SER A 503 0.71 10.17 26.31
N SER A 504 0.08 10.39 27.48
CA SER A 504 0.15 9.50 28.62
C SER A 504 -1.08 9.56 29.52
N VAL A 505 -1.40 8.42 30.11
CA VAL A 505 -2.35 8.31 31.23
C VAL A 505 -1.68 7.64 32.42
N MET A 506 -1.90 8.19 33.61
CA MET A 506 -1.52 7.56 34.88
C MET A 506 -2.76 6.96 35.51
N VAL A 507 -2.65 5.70 35.93
CA VAL A 507 -3.72 4.94 36.56
C VAL A 507 -3.32 4.59 37.98
N SER A 508 -4.29 4.66 38.90
CA SER A 508 -4.18 4.10 40.25
C SER A 508 -5.48 3.37 40.58
N MET A 509 -5.39 2.15 41.08
CA MET A 509 -6.55 1.35 41.49
C MET A 509 -6.46 1.04 42.98
N LEU A 510 -7.57 1.19 43.69
CA LEU A 510 -7.75 0.68 45.04
C LEU A 510 -8.56 -0.62 44.94
N THR A 511 -8.01 -1.72 45.43
CA THR A 511 -8.53 -3.07 45.20
C THR A 511 -9.07 -3.67 46.50
N GLY A 512 -10.35 -3.41 46.78
CA GLY A 512 -11.14 -4.20 47.72
C GLY A 512 -11.43 -5.63 47.24
N GLY A 513 -11.23 -5.87 45.93
CA GLY A 513 -11.46 -7.10 45.18
C GLY A 513 -10.85 -7.02 43.78
N LYS A 514 -11.55 -7.50 42.74
CA LYS A 514 -11.10 -7.39 41.34
C LYS A 514 -11.38 -5.96 40.85
N GLN A 515 -10.52 -5.38 40.02
CA GLN A 515 -10.77 -4.10 39.36
C GLN A 515 -10.15 -4.09 37.96
N ALA A 516 -10.85 -3.53 36.98
CA ALA A 516 -10.38 -3.46 35.59
C ALA A 516 -10.76 -2.14 34.88
N LEU A 517 -9.85 -1.66 34.04
CA LEU A 517 -10.05 -0.50 33.16
C LEU A 517 -9.82 -0.87 31.69
N ALA A 518 -10.63 -0.33 30.80
CA ALA A 518 -10.47 -0.47 29.35
C ALA A 518 -10.10 0.87 28.72
N PHE A 519 -9.38 0.81 27.60
CA PHE A 519 -8.96 1.95 26.82
C PHE A 519 -9.34 1.76 25.36
N GLY A 520 -9.78 2.83 24.71
CA GLY A 520 -10.06 2.88 23.29
C GLY A 520 -9.43 4.13 22.66
N VAL A 521 -9.21 4.08 21.35
CA VAL A 521 -8.67 5.19 20.56
C VAL A 521 -9.73 5.66 19.58
N TRP A 522 -9.95 6.96 19.50
CA TRP A 522 -10.82 7.55 18.49
C TRP A 522 -10.16 7.52 17.11
N SER A 523 -10.80 6.90 16.13
CA SER A 523 -10.12 6.43 14.90
C SER A 523 -10.92 6.64 13.63
N ASN A 524 -11.66 7.74 13.56
CA ASN A 524 -12.51 8.10 12.42
C ASN A 524 -11.70 8.77 11.30
N PHE A 525 -12.01 8.40 10.07
CA PHE A 525 -11.43 8.99 8.87
C PHE A 525 -12.52 9.14 7.81
N ASP A 526 -12.40 10.16 6.99
CA ASP A 526 -13.16 10.29 5.74
C ASP A 526 -12.33 9.64 4.63
N TYR A 527 -12.91 8.74 3.83
CA TYR A 527 -12.23 8.07 2.71
C TYR A 527 -12.97 8.28 1.39
N GLY A 528 -12.20 8.33 0.31
CA GLY A 528 -12.76 8.38 -1.03
C GLY A 528 -13.39 7.07 -1.52
N ASP A 529 -14.05 7.13 -2.67
CA ASP A 529 -14.95 6.09 -3.16
C ASP A 529 -14.80 5.77 -4.66
N LEU A 530 -13.66 6.16 -5.24
CA LEU A 530 -13.30 5.83 -6.63
C LEU A 530 -13.50 4.35 -6.96
N PRO A 531 -13.81 4.01 -8.23
CA PRO A 531 -13.99 2.62 -8.64
C PRO A 531 -12.79 1.73 -8.31
N THR A 532 -13.06 0.43 -8.15
CA THR A 532 -12.00 -0.57 -7.97
C THR A 532 -10.93 -0.45 -9.06
N GLY A 533 -9.67 -0.36 -8.63
CA GLY A 533 -8.50 -0.24 -9.51
C GLY A 533 -7.73 1.06 -9.32
N TYR A 534 -8.39 2.11 -8.82
CA TYR A 534 -7.74 3.34 -8.38
C TYR A 534 -6.97 3.14 -7.06
N PRO A 535 -5.93 3.97 -6.80
CA PRO A 535 -5.25 3.95 -5.52
C PRO A 535 -6.17 4.47 -4.39
N ALA A 536 -6.08 3.79 -3.24
CA ALA A 536 -6.76 4.17 -2.00
C ALA A 536 -6.49 5.63 -1.64
N SER A 537 -7.48 6.34 -1.10
CA SER A 537 -7.28 7.70 -0.59
C SER A 537 -6.41 7.71 0.67
N GLN A 538 -6.42 6.61 1.43
CA GLN A 538 -5.84 6.49 2.78
C GLN A 538 -6.45 7.45 3.82
N GLY A 539 -7.48 8.19 3.43
CA GLY A 539 -8.37 8.99 4.26
C GLY A 539 -7.80 10.26 4.92
N HIS A 540 -8.73 11.10 5.38
CA HIS A 540 -8.49 12.31 6.16
C HIS A 540 -8.96 12.10 7.61
N TYR A 541 -8.08 12.37 8.58
CA TYR A 541 -8.39 12.10 9.98
C TYR A 541 -9.47 13.05 10.53
N LEU A 542 -10.59 12.47 10.94
CA LEU A 542 -11.74 13.20 11.49
C LEU A 542 -11.70 13.22 13.02
N ARG A 543 -11.10 14.29 13.54
CA ARG A 543 -11.01 14.52 14.98
C ARG A 543 -12.32 15.07 15.53
N LYS A 544 -12.78 14.57 16.69
CA LYS A 544 -13.91 15.15 17.43
C LYS A 544 -13.46 16.06 18.56
N THR A 545 -14.31 16.99 18.98
CA THR A 545 -14.23 17.69 20.25
C THR A 545 -15.48 17.40 21.08
N ALA A 546 -15.25 16.98 22.31
CA ALA A 546 -16.29 16.82 23.33
C ALA A 546 -16.57 18.17 24.00
N SER A 547 -17.84 18.55 24.08
CA SER A 547 -18.28 19.76 24.77
C SER A 547 -19.60 19.55 25.51
N GLY A 548 -19.81 20.30 26.60
CA GLY A 548 -21.07 20.28 27.36
C GLY A 548 -21.21 19.16 28.40
N GLY A 549 -20.21 18.29 28.56
CA GLY A 549 -20.22 17.25 29.57
C GLY A 549 -20.04 17.82 30.99
N SER A 550 -20.77 17.28 31.97
CA SER A 550 -20.64 17.75 33.36
C SER A 550 -19.43 17.10 34.05
N THR A 551 -18.55 17.91 34.63
CA THR A 551 -17.35 17.45 35.36
C THR A 551 -17.42 17.84 36.84
N PRO A 552 -18.28 17.21 37.66
CA PRO A 552 -18.46 17.58 39.06
C PRO A 552 -17.20 17.30 39.89
N THR A 553 -16.87 18.21 40.81
CA THR A 553 -15.71 18.06 41.72
C THR A 553 -16.03 17.31 43.01
N THR A 554 -17.25 16.77 43.13
CA THR A 554 -17.72 15.92 44.24
C THR A 554 -18.24 14.60 43.68
N LEU A 555 -18.18 13.52 44.48
CA LEU A 555 -18.74 12.22 44.09
C LEU A 555 -20.20 12.35 43.67
N THR A 556 -20.46 12.03 42.40
CA THR A 556 -21.77 12.20 41.78
C THR A 556 -22.12 10.92 41.03
N PRO A 557 -23.34 10.36 41.19
CA PRO A 557 -23.79 9.23 40.39
C PRO A 557 -23.71 9.54 38.90
N VAL A 558 -23.19 8.60 38.10
CA VAL A 558 -23.02 8.79 36.65
C VAL A 558 -24.35 9.02 35.93
N SER A 559 -25.46 8.52 36.49
CA SER A 559 -26.83 8.77 36.02
C SER A 559 -27.30 10.23 36.15
N ASN A 560 -26.59 11.05 36.93
CA ASN A 560 -26.85 12.48 37.08
C ASN A 560 -25.88 13.36 36.26
N LEU A 561 -24.97 12.75 35.50
CA LEU A 561 -24.06 13.49 34.65
C LEU A 561 -24.73 13.86 33.32
N THR A 562 -24.42 15.05 32.82
CA THR A 562 -24.67 15.40 31.42
C THR A 562 -23.52 14.85 30.58
N MET A 563 -23.84 14.05 29.56
CA MET A 563 -22.85 13.57 28.59
C MET A 563 -22.48 14.69 27.61
N ALA A 564 -21.22 14.73 27.21
CA ALA A 564 -20.70 15.67 26.25
C ALA A 564 -21.18 15.31 24.83
N THR A 565 -21.46 16.34 24.04
CA THR A 565 -21.68 16.19 22.61
C THR A 565 -20.34 16.17 21.88
N LEU A 566 -20.13 15.15 21.04
CA LEU A 566 -18.99 15.05 20.14
C LEU A 566 -19.32 15.75 18.82
N SER A 567 -18.42 16.63 18.37
CA SER A 567 -18.57 17.39 17.13
C SER A 567 -17.26 17.40 16.35
N ASP A 568 -17.34 17.40 15.02
CA ASP A 568 -16.15 17.43 14.16
C ASP A 568 -15.36 18.72 14.34
N THR A 569 -14.05 18.55 14.52
CA THR A 569 -13.08 19.64 14.56
C THR A 569 -12.47 19.97 13.22
N THR A 570 -12.73 19.17 12.19
CA THR A 570 -12.38 19.55 10.83
C THR A 570 -13.14 20.83 10.48
N ASP A 571 -12.44 21.95 10.53
CA ASP A 571 -12.88 23.23 9.97
C ASP A 571 -12.69 23.24 8.45
N TYR A 572 -11.89 22.30 7.92
CA TYR A 572 -11.49 22.20 6.51
C TYR A 572 -12.29 21.12 5.80
N TYR A 573 -13.33 21.51 5.07
CA TYR A 573 -14.07 20.57 4.22
C TYR A 573 -14.55 21.30 2.97
N LEU A 574 -14.84 20.54 1.93
CA LEU A 574 -15.45 20.90 0.68
C LEU A 574 -16.97 20.97 0.88
N GLY A 575 -17.62 21.88 0.15
CA GLY A 575 -19.08 21.91 0.13
C GLY A 575 -19.77 22.53 1.35
N SER A 576 -21.01 22.11 1.57
CA SER A 576 -21.89 22.66 2.60
C SER A 576 -22.15 21.68 3.74
N ILE A 577 -21.94 20.40 3.48
CA ILE A 577 -22.09 19.29 4.40
C ILE A 577 -20.70 18.96 4.96
N LYS A 578 -20.63 18.51 6.22
CA LYS A 578 -19.34 18.12 6.83
C LYS A 578 -19.06 16.66 6.53
N PRO A 579 -17.79 16.26 6.46
CA PRO A 579 -17.43 14.87 6.20
C PRO A 579 -17.91 13.96 7.31
N ASP A 580 -18.40 12.78 6.94
CA ASP A 580 -18.65 11.70 7.88
C ASP A 580 -17.54 10.63 7.87
N ALA A 581 -17.67 9.68 8.79
CA ALA A 581 -16.59 8.77 9.12
C ALA A 581 -16.81 7.40 8.51
N ASP A 582 -15.85 6.94 7.72
CA ASP A 582 -15.87 5.63 7.10
C ASP A 582 -14.89 4.67 7.73
N THR A 583 -15.17 3.39 7.51
CA THR A 583 -14.30 2.29 7.93
C THR A 583 -13.20 1.97 6.90
N GLY A 584 -13.18 2.69 5.77
CA GLY A 584 -12.24 2.56 4.65
C GLY A 584 -12.85 3.06 3.33
N ASP A 585 -12.07 3.10 2.24
CA ASP A 585 -12.53 3.51 0.91
C ASP A 585 -13.75 2.66 0.45
N GLN A 586 -14.77 3.32 -0.13
CA GLN A 586 -16.05 2.70 -0.53
C GLN A 586 -16.19 2.63 -2.06
N PRO A 587 -15.39 1.82 -2.78
CA PRO A 587 -15.31 1.92 -4.24
C PRO A 587 -16.64 1.69 -4.95
N SER A 588 -17.00 2.61 -5.84
CA SER A 588 -18.24 2.54 -6.62
C SER A 588 -18.03 2.95 -8.08
N ALA A 589 -18.89 2.50 -8.99
CA ALA A 589 -18.73 2.80 -10.42
C ALA A 589 -18.96 4.28 -10.78
N HIS A 590 -19.67 5.02 -9.92
CA HIS A 590 -20.03 6.42 -10.16
C HIS A 590 -19.43 7.39 -9.15
N SER A 591 -18.56 6.93 -8.24
CA SER A 591 -18.14 7.71 -7.07
C SER A 591 -19.36 8.21 -6.29
N THR A 592 -20.19 7.26 -5.85
CA THR A 592 -21.31 7.47 -4.92
C THR A 592 -21.40 6.36 -3.86
N GLY A 593 -20.28 5.84 -3.36
CA GLY A 593 -20.22 4.65 -2.51
C GLY A 593 -20.59 4.93 -1.05
N ASP A 594 -19.78 5.76 -0.41
CA ASP A 594 -19.97 6.43 0.89
C ASP A 594 -21.34 7.11 1.04
N ASN A 595 -21.83 7.74 -0.02
CA ASN A 595 -23.16 8.33 -0.15
C ASN A 595 -24.32 7.42 0.27
N THR A 596 -24.14 6.10 0.10
CA THR A 596 -25.17 5.11 0.43
C THR A 596 -25.05 4.59 1.85
N THR A 597 -23.96 4.93 2.54
CA THR A 597 -23.58 4.49 3.88
C THR A 597 -23.24 5.67 4.79
N GLY A 598 -23.96 6.80 4.71
CA GLY A 598 -23.55 7.98 5.47
C GLY A 598 -24.38 9.21 5.17
N VAL A 599 -23.75 10.37 5.33
CA VAL A 599 -24.23 11.62 4.75
C VAL A 599 -23.67 11.71 3.32
N ASN A 600 -24.39 12.33 2.38
CA ASN A 600 -23.80 12.69 1.08
C ASN A 600 -23.12 14.04 1.29
N ASP A 601 -21.81 14.03 1.32
CA ASP A 601 -20.89 15.14 1.57
C ASP A 601 -20.05 15.51 0.32
N GLU A 602 -20.22 14.81 -0.81
CA GLU A 602 -19.60 15.14 -2.12
C GLU A 602 -20.35 16.27 -2.83
N ASP A 603 -20.50 17.38 -2.10
CA ASP A 603 -21.21 18.58 -2.54
C ASP A 603 -20.28 19.77 -2.79
N GLY A 604 -18.97 19.55 -2.71
CA GLY A 604 -17.93 20.56 -2.83
C GLY A 604 -17.63 21.06 -4.22
N VAL A 605 -17.48 20.18 -5.20
CA VAL A 605 -17.02 20.55 -6.54
C VAL A 605 -18.14 20.39 -7.56
N THR A 606 -18.47 21.49 -8.23
CA THR A 606 -19.47 21.47 -9.30
C THR A 606 -18.85 21.02 -10.61
N MET A 607 -19.22 19.84 -11.11
CA MET A 607 -18.71 19.28 -12.36
C MET A 607 -19.53 19.71 -13.59
N PRO A 608 -18.96 20.51 -14.53
CA PRO A 608 -19.60 20.82 -15.81
C PRO A 608 -19.39 19.69 -16.82
N THR A 609 -20.16 19.70 -17.92
CA THR A 609 -19.86 18.83 -19.07
C THR A 609 -18.54 19.24 -19.70
N LEU A 610 -17.58 18.31 -19.79
CA LEU A 610 -16.26 18.56 -20.35
C LEU A 610 -16.21 18.29 -21.86
N THR A 611 -15.47 19.12 -22.59
CA THR A 611 -15.17 18.93 -24.02
C THR A 611 -13.66 18.86 -24.21
N PRO A 612 -13.10 17.76 -24.78
CA PRO A 612 -11.67 17.64 -25.02
C PRO A 612 -11.09 18.84 -25.78
N GLY A 613 -10.00 19.42 -25.27
CA GLY A 613 -9.32 20.58 -25.83
C GLY A 613 -9.93 21.94 -25.52
N LEU A 614 -11.09 22.01 -24.85
CA LEU A 614 -11.73 23.26 -24.47
C LEU A 614 -11.47 23.58 -22.99
N THR A 615 -10.86 24.74 -22.72
CA THR A 615 -10.70 25.24 -21.36
C THR A 615 -12.07 25.59 -20.74
N THR A 616 -12.34 25.08 -19.54
CA THR A 616 -13.54 25.38 -18.74
C THR A 616 -13.15 25.71 -17.31
N ASN A 617 -14.00 26.44 -16.59
CA ASN A 617 -13.79 26.73 -15.18
C ASN A 617 -14.53 25.70 -14.32
N LEU A 618 -13.87 25.20 -13.27
CA LEU A 618 -14.47 24.46 -12.17
C LEU A 618 -14.70 25.40 -10.98
N GLY A 619 -15.77 25.15 -10.23
CA GLY A 619 -16.04 25.81 -8.96
C GLY A 619 -15.97 24.80 -7.82
N ALA A 620 -15.27 25.14 -6.73
CA ALA A 620 -15.24 24.37 -5.50
C ALA A 620 -15.70 25.25 -4.33
N THR A 621 -16.69 24.79 -3.56
CA THR A 621 -17.08 25.42 -2.29
C THR A 621 -16.17 24.88 -1.20
N VAL A 622 -15.64 25.74 -0.33
CA VAL A 622 -14.69 25.35 0.71
C VAL A 622 -15.01 25.99 2.06
N LYS A 623 -14.65 25.29 3.14
CA LYS A 623 -14.76 25.74 4.53
C LYS A 623 -13.41 25.68 5.20
N GLY A 624 -13.18 26.55 6.17
CA GLY A 624 -11.88 26.69 6.83
C GLY A 624 -11.01 27.74 6.13
N SER A 625 -10.45 28.66 6.91
CA SER A 625 -9.62 29.74 6.38
C SER A 625 -8.22 29.22 6.02
N ALA A 626 -7.67 29.64 4.87
CA ALA A 626 -6.30 29.34 4.45
C ALA A 626 -5.99 27.85 4.23
N GLY A 627 -6.98 27.04 3.83
CA GLY A 627 -6.73 25.69 3.32
C GLY A 627 -6.11 25.68 1.92
N TYR A 628 -5.71 24.49 1.49
CA TYR A 628 -5.10 24.20 0.20
C TYR A 628 -5.91 23.11 -0.51
N LEU A 629 -6.40 23.43 -1.71
CA LEU A 629 -7.06 22.47 -2.59
C LEU A 629 -6.02 21.77 -3.46
N GLN A 630 -6.03 20.45 -3.44
CA GLN A 630 -5.45 19.60 -4.46
C GLN A 630 -6.56 18.96 -5.29
N GLY A 631 -6.28 18.70 -6.57
CA GLY A 631 -7.23 18.03 -7.45
C GLY A 631 -6.52 17.31 -8.58
N TRP A 632 -6.96 16.10 -8.89
CA TRP A 632 -6.50 15.29 -10.03
C TRP A 632 -7.68 14.82 -10.86
N ILE A 633 -7.48 14.67 -12.17
CA ILE A 633 -8.46 14.08 -13.08
C ILE A 633 -7.72 13.08 -13.98
N ASP A 634 -8.04 11.79 -13.90
CA ASP A 634 -7.44 10.74 -14.74
C ASP A 634 -7.91 10.92 -16.19
N TRP A 635 -7.19 11.74 -16.95
CA TRP A 635 -7.58 12.12 -18.31
C TRP A 635 -7.46 10.97 -19.30
N ASN A 636 -6.60 10.00 -18.99
CA ASN A 636 -6.22 8.94 -19.92
C ASN A 636 -6.91 7.61 -19.61
N GLY A 637 -7.61 7.51 -18.47
CA GLY A 637 -8.43 6.39 -18.04
C GLY A 637 -7.62 5.17 -17.61
N ASN A 638 -6.38 5.34 -17.16
CA ASN A 638 -5.51 4.24 -16.76
C ASN A 638 -5.65 3.83 -15.29
N GLN A 639 -6.56 4.46 -14.55
CA GLN A 639 -6.82 4.21 -13.12
C GLN A 639 -5.66 4.63 -12.21
N SER A 640 -4.92 5.64 -12.63
CA SER A 640 -3.86 6.28 -11.86
C SER A 640 -4.06 7.79 -11.85
N PHE A 641 -3.42 8.47 -10.90
CA PHE A 641 -3.31 9.93 -10.90
C PHE A 641 -1.85 10.32 -11.06
N GLU A 642 -1.48 10.75 -12.26
CA GLU A 642 -0.12 11.22 -12.52
C GLU A 642 0.05 12.71 -12.25
N SER A 643 1.30 13.15 -12.07
CA SER A 643 1.62 14.58 -11.89
C SER A 643 1.12 15.49 -13.03
N ILE A 644 0.99 14.96 -14.25
CA ILE A 644 0.45 15.70 -15.41
C ILE A 644 -1.07 15.84 -15.38
N GLU A 645 -1.73 15.11 -14.48
CA GLU A 645 -3.18 15.05 -14.30
C GLU A 645 -3.66 15.90 -13.13
N GLN A 646 -2.73 16.49 -12.37
CA GLN A 646 -3.04 17.43 -11.30
C GLN A 646 -3.60 18.73 -11.88
N VAL A 647 -4.86 19.01 -11.58
CA VAL A 647 -5.60 20.18 -12.06
C VAL A 647 -5.67 21.30 -11.02
N ALA A 648 -5.44 20.99 -9.75
CA ALA A 648 -5.30 21.96 -8.67
C ALA A 648 -4.09 21.58 -7.81
N LEU A 649 -3.19 22.54 -7.60
CA LEU A 649 -1.99 22.39 -6.77
C LEU A 649 -1.95 23.56 -5.78
N ASN A 650 -2.20 23.27 -4.51
CA ASN A 650 -2.19 24.26 -3.42
C ASN A 650 -3.07 25.49 -3.67
N LEU A 651 -4.22 25.35 -4.34
CA LEU A 651 -5.10 26.50 -4.56
C LEU A 651 -5.70 26.95 -3.22
N GLN A 652 -5.62 28.25 -2.94
CA GLN A 652 -6.21 28.84 -1.74
C GLN A 652 -7.27 29.86 -2.11
N ASP A 653 -8.30 29.95 -1.28
CA ASP A 653 -9.42 30.89 -1.45
C ASP A 653 -8.91 32.34 -1.43
N ASN A 654 -9.26 33.12 -2.46
CA ASN A 654 -8.82 34.50 -2.69
C ASN A 654 -7.29 34.67 -2.86
N ALA A 655 -6.58 33.63 -3.33
CA ALA A 655 -5.16 33.67 -3.63
C ALA A 655 -4.87 33.51 -5.14
N ALA A 656 -3.59 33.41 -5.50
CA ALA A 656 -3.18 33.21 -6.89
C ALA A 656 -3.71 31.87 -7.44
N GLY A 657 -4.32 31.90 -8.62
CA GLY A 657 -4.93 30.72 -9.25
C GLY A 657 -6.44 30.61 -9.02
N ASP A 658 -6.96 31.31 -8.01
CA ASP A 658 -8.39 31.53 -7.84
C ASP A 658 -8.88 32.68 -8.76
N LEU A 659 -9.81 32.38 -9.65
CA LEU A 659 -10.41 33.29 -10.62
C LEU A 659 -11.61 34.04 -10.07
N ASN A 660 -12.03 33.74 -8.84
CA ASN A 660 -13.06 34.48 -8.14
C ASN A 660 -12.51 35.12 -6.85
N SER A 661 -13.30 36.03 -6.27
CA SER A 661 -12.91 36.78 -5.07
C SER A 661 -13.95 36.67 -3.94
N ALA A 662 -14.80 35.64 -3.98
CA ALA A 662 -15.83 35.42 -2.98
C ALA A 662 -15.33 34.39 -1.96
N THR A 663 -15.33 34.77 -0.69
CA THR A 663 -14.88 33.90 0.40
C THR A 663 -15.70 32.62 0.48
N GLY A 664 -15.00 31.49 0.62
CA GLY A 664 -15.58 30.14 0.70
C GLY A 664 -15.89 29.51 -0.65
N THR A 665 -15.46 30.11 -1.76
CA THR A 665 -15.59 29.53 -3.10
C THR A 665 -14.31 29.74 -3.90
N LEU A 666 -13.82 28.69 -4.54
CA LEU A 666 -12.69 28.68 -5.47
C LEU A 666 -13.21 28.53 -6.90
N THR A 667 -12.59 29.23 -7.85
CA THR A 667 -12.84 29.02 -9.28
C THR A 667 -11.51 28.89 -10.00
N PHE A 668 -11.29 27.81 -10.75
CA PHE A 668 -10.03 27.59 -11.46
C PHE A 668 -10.26 26.97 -12.84
N SER A 669 -9.37 27.25 -13.78
CA SER A 669 -9.49 26.73 -15.14
C SER A 669 -8.85 25.36 -15.28
N ILE A 670 -9.55 24.46 -15.96
CA ILE A 670 -9.03 23.16 -16.41
C ILE A 670 -9.11 23.09 -17.93
N THR A 671 -8.20 22.34 -18.55
CA THR A 671 -8.24 22.08 -20.01
C THR A 671 -8.10 20.58 -20.23
N PRO A 672 -9.20 19.85 -20.48
CA PRO A 672 -9.14 18.43 -20.77
C PRO A 672 -8.24 18.15 -21.99
N PRO A 673 -7.31 17.20 -21.93
CA PRO A 673 -6.48 16.85 -23.08
C PRO A 673 -7.33 16.40 -24.28
N VAL A 674 -6.91 16.77 -25.50
CA VAL A 674 -7.57 16.30 -26.75
C VAL A 674 -7.51 14.77 -26.92
N THR A 675 -6.64 14.11 -26.17
CA THR A 675 -6.47 12.66 -26.13
C THR A 675 -7.39 11.96 -25.12
N ALA A 676 -8.21 12.68 -24.36
CA ALA A 676 -9.21 12.08 -23.48
C ALA A 676 -10.28 11.37 -24.34
N VAL A 677 -10.28 10.04 -24.31
CA VAL A 677 -11.09 9.19 -25.23
C VAL A 677 -12.08 8.28 -24.50
N THR A 678 -12.05 8.21 -23.17
CA THR A 678 -13.04 7.44 -22.41
C THR A 678 -14.31 8.27 -22.22
N PRO A 679 -15.51 7.66 -22.21
CA PRO A 679 -16.76 8.40 -21.97
C PRO A 679 -16.89 8.90 -20.53
N THR A 680 -16.20 8.24 -19.59
CA THR A 680 -16.13 8.61 -18.18
C THR A 680 -14.67 8.66 -17.74
N VAL A 681 -14.31 9.70 -16.99
CA VAL A 681 -13.04 9.83 -16.24
C VAL A 681 -13.36 10.14 -14.80
N TYR A 682 -12.40 9.96 -13.91
CA TYR A 682 -12.60 10.17 -12.49
C TYR A 682 -11.68 11.25 -11.96
N ALA A 683 -12.14 11.93 -10.93
CA ALA A 683 -11.39 12.97 -10.25
C ALA A 683 -11.36 12.72 -8.75
N ARG A 684 -10.30 13.21 -8.11
CA ARG A 684 -10.15 13.28 -6.67
C ARG A 684 -9.80 14.70 -6.28
N PHE A 685 -10.53 15.28 -5.34
CA PHE A 685 -10.26 16.57 -4.75
C PHE A 685 -10.00 16.42 -3.26
N ARG A 686 -8.98 17.12 -2.76
CA ARG A 686 -8.59 17.05 -1.36
C ARG A 686 -8.41 18.45 -0.82
N TRP A 687 -9.06 18.73 0.30
CA TRP A 687 -8.99 20.03 0.95
C TRP A 687 -8.48 19.88 2.38
N SER A 688 -7.43 20.61 2.73
CA SER A 688 -6.79 20.50 4.03
C SER A 688 -6.04 21.78 4.41
N ASN A 689 -5.61 21.89 5.67
CA ASN A 689 -4.65 22.92 6.08
C ASN A 689 -3.20 22.61 5.67
N SER A 690 -2.98 21.43 5.08
CA SER A 690 -1.69 20.93 4.65
C SER A 690 -1.50 21.14 3.14
N ALA A 691 -0.37 21.74 2.77
CA ALA A 691 0.02 21.92 1.38
C ALA A 691 0.68 20.64 0.81
N ASP A 692 0.83 20.59 -0.51
CA ASP A 692 1.54 19.57 -1.27
C ASP A 692 1.04 18.14 -1.03
N LEU A 693 -0.27 17.97 -0.80
CA LEU A 693 -0.86 16.65 -0.66
C LEU A 693 -0.81 15.93 -2.02
N ASP A 694 -0.57 14.62 -1.98
CA ASP A 694 -0.78 13.74 -3.12
C ASP A 694 -2.19 13.09 -3.06
N ALA A 695 -2.54 12.31 -4.08
CA ALA A 695 -3.86 11.69 -4.22
C ALA A 695 -4.06 10.44 -3.33
N THR A 696 -3.02 9.98 -2.62
CA THR A 696 -2.90 8.62 -2.07
C THR A 696 -2.40 8.55 -0.64
N SER A 697 -1.92 9.65 -0.07
CA SER A 697 -1.36 9.71 1.27
C SER A 697 -2.42 10.13 2.27
N ALA A 698 -2.38 9.57 3.47
CA ALA A 698 -3.27 9.98 4.53
C ALA A 698 -2.96 11.39 5.04
N VAL A 699 -3.99 12.09 5.52
CA VAL A 699 -3.86 13.50 5.95
C VAL A 699 -4.45 13.68 7.35
N THR A 700 -3.83 14.53 8.16
CA THR A 700 -4.23 14.74 9.57
C THR A 700 -5.48 15.59 9.76
N THR A 701 -5.96 16.23 8.70
CA THR A 701 -7.16 17.09 8.69
C THR A 701 -7.71 17.17 7.27
N GLY A 702 -8.98 17.55 7.14
CA GLY A 702 -9.56 17.90 5.86
C GLY A 702 -10.63 16.92 5.42
N GLU A 703 -10.83 16.86 4.10
CA GLU A 703 -11.72 15.93 3.41
C GLU A 703 -11.15 15.52 2.04
N THR A 704 -11.57 14.35 1.55
CA THR A 704 -11.38 13.84 0.19
C THR A 704 -12.75 13.61 -0.48
N GLU A 705 -13.00 14.27 -1.60
CA GLU A 705 -14.18 14.01 -2.44
C GLU A 705 -13.75 13.43 -3.79
N ASP A 706 -14.48 12.44 -4.26
CA ASP A 706 -14.24 11.76 -5.53
C ASP A 706 -15.44 11.95 -6.49
N TYR A 707 -15.17 12.00 -7.79
CA TYR A 707 -16.20 12.32 -8.79
C TYR A 707 -16.05 11.52 -10.07
N ALA A 708 -17.17 11.08 -10.64
CA ALA A 708 -17.25 10.60 -12.02
C ALA A 708 -17.64 11.73 -12.98
N LEU A 709 -16.79 12.00 -13.97
CA LEU A 709 -17.00 13.03 -14.99
C LEU A 709 -17.29 12.38 -16.34
N THR A 710 -18.24 12.94 -17.08
CA THR A 710 -18.55 12.50 -18.45
C THR A 710 -18.12 13.53 -19.48
N PHE A 711 -17.55 13.06 -20.58
CA PHE A 711 -17.28 13.90 -21.74
C PHE A 711 -18.49 14.00 -22.66
N ASN A 712 -18.53 15.06 -23.45
CA ASN A 712 -19.28 15.05 -24.70
C ASN A 712 -18.35 14.57 -25.84
N PRO A 713 -18.30 13.26 -26.17
CA PRO A 713 -17.39 12.72 -27.19
C PRO A 713 -17.76 13.13 -28.62
N SER A 714 -18.95 13.70 -28.83
CA SER A 714 -19.33 14.25 -30.13
C SER A 714 -18.76 15.66 -30.27
N GLY A 715 -17.49 15.76 -30.68
CA GLY A 715 -17.00 16.97 -31.33
C GLY A 715 -17.93 17.42 -32.47
N PHE A 716 -17.69 18.60 -33.02
CA PHE A 716 -18.52 19.20 -34.05
C PHE A 716 -18.56 18.36 -35.35
N THR A 717 -19.49 18.71 -36.23
CA THR A 717 -19.61 18.09 -37.55
C THR A 717 -19.25 19.09 -38.64
N ILE A 718 -18.59 18.62 -39.69
CA ILE A 718 -18.48 19.33 -40.96
C ILE A 718 -19.27 18.52 -41.99
N ALA A 719 -20.25 19.14 -42.65
CA ALA A 719 -21.07 18.47 -43.65
C ALA A 719 -21.40 19.37 -44.86
N GLY A 720 -21.73 18.74 -45.98
CA GLY A 720 -22.07 19.41 -47.22
C GLY A 720 -22.54 18.43 -48.29
N LYS A 721 -22.61 18.90 -49.54
CA LYS A 721 -23.03 18.10 -50.70
C LYS A 721 -22.08 18.26 -51.88
N VAL A 722 -21.85 17.17 -52.60
CA VAL A 722 -21.38 17.22 -53.99
C VAL A 722 -22.59 17.10 -54.90
N TYR A 723 -22.77 18.03 -55.85
CA TYR A 723 -23.96 18.12 -56.69
C TYR A 723 -23.64 18.34 -58.17
N HIS A 724 -24.52 17.84 -59.03
CA HIS A 724 -24.45 18.05 -60.47
C HIS A 724 -25.03 19.42 -60.82
N ASP A 725 -24.15 20.39 -61.02
CA ASP A 725 -24.45 21.77 -61.39
C ASP A 725 -24.84 21.87 -62.89
N ALA A 726 -26.06 21.44 -63.19
CA ALA A 726 -26.57 21.34 -64.55
C ALA A 726 -26.73 22.70 -65.24
N ASN A 727 -27.01 23.77 -64.48
CA ASN A 727 -27.20 25.11 -65.02
C ASN A 727 -25.90 25.95 -65.03
N VAL A 728 -24.81 25.40 -64.48
CA VAL A 728 -23.47 25.98 -64.46
C VAL A 728 -23.44 27.33 -63.74
N ASN A 729 -24.05 27.42 -62.55
CA ASN A 729 -24.08 28.65 -61.75
C ASN A 729 -23.27 28.58 -60.43
N GLY A 730 -22.72 27.42 -60.09
CA GLY A 730 -21.91 27.18 -58.88
C GLY A 730 -22.70 27.23 -57.57
N VAL A 731 -24.02 27.14 -57.60
CA VAL A 731 -24.92 27.25 -56.44
C VAL A 731 -25.93 26.11 -56.40
N ASN A 732 -25.78 25.25 -55.39
CA ASN A 732 -26.73 24.19 -55.07
C ASN A 732 -28.13 24.72 -54.71
N ASN A 733 -29.03 24.77 -55.69
CA ASN A 733 -30.38 25.36 -55.56
C ASN A 733 -31.52 24.36 -55.83
N ASN A 734 -31.34 23.11 -55.37
CA ASN A 734 -32.09 21.86 -55.68
C ASN A 734 -31.52 21.02 -56.83
N GLU A 735 -30.20 21.03 -57.01
CA GLU A 735 -29.53 20.15 -57.96
C GLU A 735 -29.36 18.73 -57.43
N THR A 736 -29.23 17.77 -58.36
CA THR A 736 -29.10 16.36 -57.99
C THR A 736 -27.72 16.07 -57.43
N GLY A 737 -27.66 15.40 -56.28
CA GLY A 737 -26.38 15.03 -55.68
C GLY A 737 -25.61 13.96 -56.43
N LEU A 738 -24.28 14.00 -56.34
CA LEU A 738 -23.38 12.99 -56.89
C LEU A 738 -22.99 11.95 -55.84
N LYS A 739 -23.26 10.68 -56.13
CA LYS A 739 -23.00 9.55 -55.23
C LYS A 739 -21.55 9.04 -55.35
N ASN A 740 -21.00 8.54 -54.24
CA ASN A 740 -19.71 7.86 -54.15
C ASN A 740 -18.50 8.75 -54.52
N ILE A 741 -18.61 10.06 -54.32
CA ILE A 741 -17.49 10.99 -54.46
C ILE A 741 -16.72 11.00 -53.16
N THR A 742 -15.40 10.77 -53.23
CA THR A 742 -14.54 10.77 -52.04
C THR A 742 -14.23 12.21 -51.62
N MET A 743 -14.61 12.54 -50.39
CA MET A 743 -14.34 13.80 -49.72
C MET A 743 -13.26 13.59 -48.66
N VAL A 744 -12.36 14.56 -48.48
CA VAL A 744 -11.27 14.48 -47.50
C VAL A 744 -11.27 15.69 -46.58
N LEU A 745 -11.27 15.47 -45.27
CA LEU A 745 -11.01 16.48 -44.25
C LEU A 745 -9.52 16.45 -43.88
N TYR A 746 -8.83 17.57 -44.05
CA TYR A 746 -7.44 17.79 -43.66
C TYR A 746 -7.36 18.71 -42.44
N ASP A 747 -6.69 18.25 -41.38
CA ASP A 747 -6.33 19.04 -40.21
C ASP A 747 -4.88 19.54 -40.36
N LYS A 748 -4.70 20.86 -40.53
CA LYS A 748 -3.37 21.45 -40.76
C LYS A 748 -2.46 21.37 -39.53
N ALA A 749 -2.99 21.62 -38.33
CA ALA A 749 -2.21 21.60 -37.11
C ALA A 749 -1.72 20.19 -36.78
N ALA A 750 -2.59 19.19 -36.92
CA ALA A 750 -2.23 17.79 -36.68
C ALA A 750 -1.51 17.14 -37.87
N ASN A 751 -1.58 17.76 -39.05
CA ASN A 751 -1.14 17.19 -40.34
C ASN A 751 -1.75 15.80 -40.62
N THR A 752 -3.06 15.65 -40.36
CA THR A 752 -3.79 14.38 -40.54
C THR A 752 -4.96 14.54 -41.50
N CYS A 753 -5.34 13.44 -42.17
CA CYS A 753 -6.44 13.41 -43.12
C CYS A 753 -7.43 12.29 -42.76
N ARG A 754 -8.71 12.54 -43.00
CA ARG A 754 -9.78 11.53 -42.97
C ARG A 754 -10.62 11.66 -44.22
N SER A 755 -11.17 10.56 -44.73
CA SER A 755 -11.99 10.58 -45.93
C SER A 755 -13.31 9.84 -45.76
N THR A 756 -14.33 10.29 -46.47
CA THR A 756 -15.66 9.68 -46.54
C THR A 756 -16.18 9.75 -47.97
N GLN A 757 -17.22 9.00 -48.29
CA GLN A 757 -17.92 9.13 -49.56
C GLN A 757 -19.26 9.83 -49.41
N THR A 758 -19.67 10.51 -50.48
CA THR A 758 -21.02 11.06 -50.58
C THR A 758 -22.08 9.95 -50.69
N ALA A 759 -23.22 10.18 -50.05
CA ALA A 759 -24.40 9.34 -50.15
C ALA A 759 -25.11 9.51 -51.50
N ALA A 760 -26.20 8.76 -51.72
CA ALA A 760 -26.95 8.80 -52.97
C ALA A 760 -27.52 10.17 -53.33
N ASP A 761 -27.74 11.04 -52.33
CA ASP A 761 -28.24 12.41 -52.51
C ASP A 761 -27.13 13.47 -52.52
N GLY A 762 -25.87 13.04 -52.65
CA GLY A 762 -24.68 13.89 -52.67
C GLY A 762 -24.14 14.28 -51.29
N SER A 763 -24.84 13.95 -50.20
CA SER A 763 -24.43 14.41 -48.86
C SER A 763 -23.20 13.67 -48.32
N TYR A 764 -22.32 14.40 -47.64
CA TYR A 764 -21.22 13.83 -46.87
C TYR A 764 -21.12 14.49 -45.49
N ARG A 765 -20.49 13.78 -44.54
CA ARG A 765 -20.32 14.27 -43.17
C ARG A 765 -19.03 13.75 -42.54
N PHE A 766 -18.30 14.64 -41.89
CA PHE A 766 -17.27 14.32 -40.92
C PHE A 766 -17.80 14.60 -39.51
N SER A 767 -17.71 13.60 -38.64
CA SER A 767 -18.09 13.71 -37.23
C SER A 767 -16.86 13.83 -36.34
N SER A 768 -17.06 14.24 -35.08
CA SER A 768 -16.00 14.35 -34.08
C SER A 768 -14.84 15.24 -34.56
N VAL A 769 -15.19 16.37 -35.17
CA VAL A 769 -14.23 17.42 -35.56
C VAL A 769 -14.05 18.35 -34.37
N GLN A 770 -12.82 18.53 -33.92
CA GLN A 770 -12.52 19.35 -32.74
C GLN A 770 -12.59 20.85 -33.07
N SER A 771 -12.89 21.69 -32.08
CA SER A 771 -12.70 23.14 -32.25
C SER A 771 -11.23 23.44 -32.50
N ALA A 772 -10.94 24.35 -33.42
CA ALA A 772 -9.58 24.75 -33.75
C ALA A 772 -9.51 26.25 -34.07
N ALA A 773 -8.29 26.77 -34.15
CA ALA A 773 -8.06 28.14 -34.62
C ALA A 773 -8.66 28.36 -36.01
N ALA A 774 -8.92 29.63 -36.34
CA ALA A 774 -9.38 30.01 -37.67
C ALA A 774 -8.49 29.39 -38.76
N ASP A 775 -9.13 28.97 -39.84
CA ASP A 775 -8.52 28.34 -40.99
C ASP A 775 -7.90 26.95 -40.77
N ASN A 776 -7.98 26.29 -39.60
CA ASN A 776 -7.27 25.02 -39.38
C ASN A 776 -7.67 23.88 -40.34
N TYR A 777 -8.96 23.74 -40.66
CA TYR A 777 -9.45 22.62 -41.45
C TYR A 777 -9.63 22.99 -42.92
N LEU A 778 -9.30 22.05 -43.82
CA LEU A 778 -9.66 22.12 -45.23
C LEU A 778 -10.48 20.89 -45.61
N VAL A 779 -11.54 21.09 -46.38
CA VAL A 779 -12.27 20.00 -47.03
C VAL A 779 -11.94 20.00 -48.51
N TYR A 780 -11.56 18.83 -49.01
CA TYR A 780 -11.25 18.59 -50.41
C TYR A 780 -12.28 17.69 -51.05
N GLU A 781 -12.69 18.05 -52.26
CA GLU A 781 -13.16 17.07 -53.23
C GLU A 781 -11.93 16.39 -53.86
N ALA A 782 -11.79 15.10 -53.60
CA ALA A 782 -10.66 14.32 -54.06
C ALA A 782 -11.17 12.96 -54.55
N ALA A 783 -11.87 12.94 -55.68
CA ALA A 783 -12.57 11.77 -56.20
C ALA A 783 -11.67 10.54 -56.39
N THR A 784 -10.35 10.73 -56.55
CA THR A 784 -9.35 9.67 -56.70
C THR A 784 -8.72 9.19 -55.37
N ALA A 785 -9.08 9.78 -54.23
CA ALA A 785 -8.55 9.40 -52.93
C ALA A 785 -9.12 8.08 -52.41
N SER A 786 -8.31 7.35 -51.64
CA SER A 786 -8.71 6.10 -50.96
C SER A 786 -9.49 6.36 -49.67
N LEU A 787 -10.35 5.39 -49.30
CA LEU A 787 -11.00 5.32 -47.98
C LEU A 787 -10.27 4.37 -47.03
N PRO A 788 -10.42 4.52 -45.69
CA PRO A 788 -11.01 5.65 -44.97
C PRO A 788 -10.04 6.84 -44.84
N GLN A 789 -8.84 6.71 -45.38
CA GLN A 789 -7.81 7.75 -45.39
C GLN A 789 -7.13 7.78 -46.78
N PRO A 790 -6.80 8.98 -47.31
CA PRO A 790 -6.08 9.09 -48.57
C PRO A 790 -4.64 8.54 -48.45
N SER A 791 -4.07 8.07 -49.56
CA SER A 791 -2.69 7.61 -49.64
C SER A 791 -1.64 8.73 -49.48
N ILE A 792 -2.05 9.99 -49.68
CA ILE A 792 -1.22 11.19 -49.53
C ILE A 792 -2.03 12.23 -48.72
N CYS A 793 -1.39 12.87 -47.74
CA CYS A 793 -1.99 13.93 -46.91
C CYS A 793 -1.06 15.15 -46.88
N PRO A 794 -1.50 16.36 -47.32
CA PRO A 794 -2.82 16.67 -47.87
C PRO A 794 -3.09 15.94 -49.21
N PRO A 795 -4.36 15.67 -49.56
CA PRO A 795 -4.70 15.00 -50.81
C PRO A 795 -4.50 15.92 -52.01
N VAL A 796 -4.43 15.35 -53.20
CA VAL A 796 -4.55 16.09 -54.47
C VAL A 796 -6.05 16.22 -54.79
N ALA A 797 -6.52 17.45 -54.97
CA ALA A 797 -7.89 17.72 -55.41
C ALA A 797 -8.14 17.11 -56.80
N ALA A 798 -9.30 16.49 -57.00
CA ALA A 798 -9.62 15.79 -58.24
C ALA A 798 -11.13 15.67 -58.46
N ASP A 799 -11.58 16.09 -59.64
CA ASP A 799 -12.97 16.06 -60.08
C ASP A 799 -13.46 14.61 -60.26
N PRO A 800 -14.77 14.35 -60.10
CA PRO A 800 -15.38 13.07 -60.44
C PRO A 800 -15.16 12.69 -61.91
N ASN A 801 -14.95 11.40 -62.19
CA ASN A 801 -14.72 10.94 -63.56
C ASN A 801 -15.89 11.30 -64.49
N GLY A 802 -15.58 12.01 -65.58
CA GLY A 802 -16.59 12.49 -66.54
C GLY A 802 -17.30 13.77 -66.12
N TYR A 803 -16.78 14.47 -65.12
CA TYR A 803 -17.24 15.78 -64.67
C TYR A 803 -16.09 16.78 -64.69
N VAL A 804 -16.45 18.07 -64.61
CA VAL A 804 -15.55 19.21 -64.44
C VAL A 804 -16.13 20.09 -63.35
N SER A 805 -15.32 20.58 -62.42
CA SER A 805 -15.84 21.35 -61.28
C SER A 805 -16.26 22.77 -61.67
N THR A 806 -17.42 23.20 -61.14
CA THR A 806 -17.94 24.58 -61.25
C THR A 806 -17.67 25.39 -59.97
N THR A 807 -17.22 24.75 -58.90
CA THR A 807 -16.71 25.39 -57.68
C THR A 807 -15.25 24.97 -57.40
N SER A 808 -14.63 25.55 -56.36
CA SER A 808 -13.27 25.16 -55.95
C SER A 808 -13.27 23.79 -55.26
N ASN A 809 -12.38 22.88 -55.67
CA ASN A 809 -12.22 21.55 -55.07
C ASN A 809 -11.53 21.53 -53.71
N SER A 810 -11.34 22.70 -53.11
CA SER A 810 -10.97 22.83 -51.71
C SER A 810 -11.62 24.05 -51.07
N VAL A 811 -12.06 23.89 -49.83
CA VAL A 811 -12.68 24.94 -49.02
C VAL A 811 -12.04 24.94 -47.63
N THR A 812 -11.64 26.11 -47.14
CA THR A 812 -11.16 26.30 -45.77
C THR A 812 -12.34 26.44 -44.81
N VAL A 813 -12.31 25.73 -43.69
CA VAL A 813 -13.40 25.64 -42.71
C VAL A 813 -12.89 26.00 -41.31
N THR A 814 -13.62 26.89 -40.62
CA THR A 814 -13.37 27.23 -39.21
C THR A 814 -14.41 26.54 -38.33
N VAL A 815 -13.95 25.75 -37.36
CA VAL A 815 -14.80 25.08 -36.36
C VAL A 815 -14.44 25.65 -35.00
N ASN A 816 -15.33 26.44 -34.40
CA ASN A 816 -15.09 27.09 -33.09
C ASN A 816 -15.98 26.49 -31.98
N THR A 817 -17.27 26.82 -31.97
CA THR A 817 -18.23 26.43 -30.93
C THR A 817 -19.50 25.80 -31.53
N ALA A 818 -19.52 25.54 -32.85
CA ALA A 818 -20.67 24.97 -33.53
C ALA A 818 -20.26 24.10 -34.74
N SER A 819 -21.13 23.15 -35.09
CA SER A 819 -21.04 22.39 -36.34
C SER A 819 -21.20 23.28 -37.57
N VAL A 820 -20.47 22.94 -38.63
CA VAL A 820 -20.47 23.67 -39.91
C VAL A 820 -21.16 22.82 -40.98
N ASN A 821 -22.14 23.40 -41.67
CA ASN A 821 -22.87 22.76 -42.77
C ASN A 821 -22.77 23.63 -44.03
N GLY A 822 -23.14 23.07 -45.18
CA GLY A 822 -23.19 23.80 -46.46
C GLY A 822 -21.83 23.98 -47.13
N ILE A 823 -20.89 23.09 -46.84
CA ILE A 823 -19.61 23.02 -47.56
C ILE A 823 -19.86 22.24 -48.86
N ASP A 824 -20.39 22.91 -49.88
CA ASP A 824 -20.86 22.25 -51.10
C ASP A 824 -19.85 22.36 -52.25
N PHE A 825 -19.79 21.32 -53.09
CA PHE A 825 -18.95 21.22 -54.29
C PHE A 825 -19.83 20.97 -55.52
N GLY A 826 -19.72 21.84 -56.52
CA GLY A 826 -20.50 21.77 -57.76
C GLY A 826 -19.67 21.20 -58.89
N ASP A 827 -20.24 20.24 -59.61
CA ASP A 827 -19.62 19.59 -60.76
C ASP A 827 -20.58 19.51 -61.93
N VAL A 828 -20.07 19.72 -63.15
CA VAL A 828 -20.86 19.62 -64.36
C VAL A 828 -20.37 18.46 -65.23
N LYS A 829 -21.30 17.66 -65.76
CA LYS A 829 -20.98 16.45 -66.51
C LYS A 829 -20.57 16.75 -67.96
N LEU A 830 -19.69 15.92 -68.54
CA LEU A 830 -19.26 16.03 -69.93
C LEU A 830 -20.42 15.77 -70.93
N PRO A 831 -20.50 16.52 -72.05
CA PRO A 831 -21.42 16.24 -73.15
C PRO A 831 -21.04 14.97 -73.92
N GLN A 832 -21.96 14.47 -74.73
CA GLN A 832 -21.77 13.30 -75.58
C GLN A 832 -22.09 13.60 -77.03
N PHE A 833 -21.22 13.14 -77.93
CA PHE A 833 -21.43 13.20 -79.37
C PHE A 833 -21.25 11.80 -79.97
N THR A 834 -22.26 11.31 -80.70
CA THR A 834 -22.36 9.89 -81.10
C THR A 834 -22.84 9.68 -82.54
N LEU A 835 -22.58 8.45 -83.04
CA LEU A 835 -22.97 7.86 -84.33
C LEU A 835 -21.97 8.08 -85.48
N GLU A 836 -20.99 7.19 -85.64
CA GLU A 836 -20.14 7.12 -86.85
C GLU A 836 -20.75 6.19 -87.89
N HIS A 837 -20.59 6.51 -89.17
CA HIS A 837 -21.20 5.75 -90.26
C HIS A 837 -20.21 5.38 -91.37
N SER A 838 -20.56 4.34 -92.12
CA SER A 838 -19.92 4.04 -93.40
C SER A 838 -20.96 3.57 -94.41
N GLN A 839 -20.95 4.13 -95.63
CA GLN A 839 -21.89 3.76 -96.70
C GLN A 839 -21.23 3.78 -98.07
N THR A 840 -21.84 3.05 -99.02
CA THR A 840 -21.43 3.05 -100.43
C THR A 840 -22.57 3.57 -101.30
N ILE A 841 -22.29 4.57 -102.15
CA ILE A 841 -23.28 5.22 -103.03
C ILE A 841 -22.82 5.29 -104.49
N LEU A 842 -23.72 5.68 -105.39
CA LEU A 842 -23.38 5.89 -106.79
C LEU A 842 -22.67 7.25 -106.99
N PRO A 843 -21.72 7.37 -107.92
CA PRO A 843 -21.20 8.68 -108.33
C PRO A 843 -22.33 9.63 -108.73
N GLY A 844 -22.27 10.89 -108.28
CA GLY A 844 -23.29 11.91 -108.55
C GLY A 844 -24.56 11.84 -107.69
N SER A 845 -24.63 10.92 -106.72
CA SER A 845 -25.76 10.79 -105.79
C SER A 845 -25.45 11.37 -104.40
N THR A 846 -26.47 11.49 -103.56
CA THR A 846 -26.34 12.00 -102.19
C THR A 846 -26.71 10.95 -101.15
N THR A 847 -26.10 11.02 -99.98
CA THR A 847 -26.55 10.32 -98.77
C THR A 847 -26.61 11.27 -97.57
N SER A 848 -27.24 10.83 -96.50
CA SER A 848 -27.31 11.56 -95.22
C SER A 848 -26.91 10.65 -94.07
N TYR A 849 -26.10 11.18 -93.15
CA TYR A 849 -25.64 10.50 -91.94
C TYR A 849 -26.23 11.19 -90.69
N PRO A 850 -26.99 10.45 -89.84
CA PRO A 850 -27.61 11.02 -88.65
C PRO A 850 -26.65 11.05 -87.45
N HIS A 851 -26.44 12.21 -86.85
CA HIS A 851 -25.60 12.39 -85.65
C HIS A 851 -26.42 12.87 -84.46
N ARG A 852 -25.95 12.56 -83.24
CA ARG A 852 -26.60 13.01 -82.01
C ARG A 852 -25.60 13.62 -81.04
N PHE A 853 -25.83 14.88 -80.69
CA PHE A 853 -25.18 15.56 -79.59
C PHE A 853 -26.15 15.67 -78.41
N SER A 854 -25.76 15.26 -77.22
CA SER A 854 -26.52 15.46 -76.00
C SER A 854 -25.64 16.07 -74.93
N THR A 855 -26.21 16.97 -74.14
CA THR A 855 -25.50 17.60 -73.02
C THR A 855 -26.30 17.44 -71.74
N PRO A 856 -25.67 17.07 -70.62
CA PRO A 856 -26.28 17.13 -69.29
C PRO A 856 -26.23 18.54 -68.68
N ALA A 857 -25.65 19.52 -69.37
CA ALA A 857 -25.41 20.87 -68.87
C ALA A 857 -25.92 21.96 -69.82
N ASP A 858 -26.30 23.10 -69.24
CA ASP A 858 -26.57 24.33 -69.98
C ASP A 858 -25.28 24.84 -70.66
N GLY A 859 -25.41 25.37 -71.87
CA GLY A 859 -24.27 25.93 -72.58
C GLY A 859 -24.55 26.21 -74.06
N SER A 860 -23.49 26.20 -74.85
CA SER A 860 -23.59 26.33 -76.31
C SER A 860 -22.69 25.33 -77.02
N VAL A 861 -23.19 24.74 -78.11
CA VAL A 861 -22.46 23.82 -78.98
C VAL A 861 -22.34 24.40 -80.38
N SER A 862 -21.14 24.31 -80.97
CA SER A 862 -20.93 24.57 -82.39
C SER A 862 -20.40 23.32 -83.07
N PHE A 863 -20.59 23.23 -84.39
CA PHE A 863 -20.17 22.07 -85.17
C PHE A 863 -19.34 22.53 -86.37
N SER A 864 -18.28 21.80 -86.67
CA SER A 864 -17.42 22.03 -87.84
C SER A 864 -17.20 20.75 -88.64
N LEU A 865 -17.14 20.88 -89.96
CA LEU A 865 -16.87 19.79 -90.89
C LEU A 865 -15.43 19.90 -91.42
N ALA A 866 -14.74 18.77 -91.51
CA ALA A 866 -13.51 18.62 -92.26
C ALA A 866 -13.63 17.42 -93.21
N GLU A 867 -13.46 17.68 -94.50
CA GLU A 867 -13.60 16.69 -95.58
C GLU A 867 -12.21 16.20 -96.02
N ASP A 868 -12.03 14.88 -96.11
CA ASP A 868 -10.86 14.24 -96.71
C ASP A 868 -11.30 13.27 -97.81
N ALA A 869 -10.64 13.31 -98.97
CA ALA A 869 -11.06 12.55 -100.15
C ALA A 869 -9.89 11.74 -100.72
N ASP A 870 -10.18 10.52 -101.16
CA ASP A 870 -9.27 9.66 -101.90
C ASP A 870 -9.92 9.22 -103.23
N PRO A 871 -9.39 9.63 -104.40
CA PRO A 871 -8.22 10.50 -104.57
C PRO A 871 -8.51 11.98 -104.22
N ASN A 872 -7.52 12.69 -103.67
CA ASN A 872 -7.63 14.06 -103.14
C ASN A 872 -8.04 15.14 -104.16
N GLN A 873 -8.17 14.78 -105.44
CA GLN A 873 -8.63 15.68 -106.52
C GLN A 873 -10.16 15.71 -106.67
N LEU A 874 -10.88 14.82 -105.97
CA LEU A 874 -12.34 14.79 -106.01
C LEU A 874 -12.93 15.85 -105.08
N HIS A 875 -13.83 16.67 -105.61
CA HIS A 875 -14.58 17.65 -104.84
C HIS A 875 -15.90 17.03 -104.39
N TRP A 876 -15.90 16.50 -103.17
CA TRP A 876 -17.10 16.13 -102.46
C TRP A 876 -17.80 17.38 -101.94
N GLY A 877 -19.06 17.24 -101.53
CA GLY A 877 -19.76 18.31 -100.84
C GLY A 877 -20.47 17.79 -99.60
N ALA A 878 -20.17 18.38 -98.45
CA ALA A 878 -20.86 18.11 -97.20
C ALA A 878 -21.61 19.35 -96.66
N VAL A 879 -22.84 19.14 -96.18
CA VAL A 879 -23.65 20.18 -95.52
C VAL A 879 -24.35 19.57 -94.31
N LEU A 880 -24.33 20.30 -93.19
CA LEU A 880 -24.97 19.88 -91.94
C LEU A 880 -26.34 20.53 -91.76
N PHE A 881 -27.36 19.72 -91.47
CA PHE A 881 -28.73 20.14 -91.18
C PHE A 881 -29.11 19.79 -89.74
N VAL A 882 -30.02 20.57 -89.15
CA VAL A 882 -30.65 20.22 -87.85
C VAL A 882 -31.87 19.36 -88.11
N ASP A 883 -31.80 18.10 -87.66
CA ASP A 883 -32.92 17.16 -87.70
C ASP A 883 -33.83 17.44 -86.51
N THR A 884 -34.91 18.20 -86.75
CA THR A 884 -35.74 18.72 -85.65
C THR A 884 -36.63 17.65 -85.02
N ASN A 885 -36.87 16.53 -85.72
CA ASN A 885 -37.72 15.45 -85.23
C ASN A 885 -36.95 14.16 -84.92
N CYS A 886 -35.62 14.17 -85.09
CA CYS A 886 -34.69 13.08 -84.84
C CYS A 886 -35.03 11.79 -85.62
N ASN A 887 -35.70 11.90 -86.76
CA ASN A 887 -36.16 10.74 -87.54
C ASN A 887 -35.07 10.18 -88.49
N ALA A 888 -33.91 10.83 -88.57
CA ALA A 888 -32.79 10.47 -89.44
C ALA A 888 -33.08 10.58 -90.96
N VAL A 889 -34.06 11.40 -91.35
CA VAL A 889 -34.47 11.61 -92.75
C VAL A 889 -34.44 13.09 -93.08
N LEU A 890 -33.71 13.47 -94.13
CA LEU A 890 -33.64 14.86 -94.57
C LEU A 890 -34.96 15.31 -95.22
N GLU A 891 -35.71 16.19 -94.56
CA GLU A 891 -37.03 16.69 -94.98
C GLU A 891 -37.01 18.17 -95.39
N GLY A 892 -37.96 18.60 -96.22
CA GLY A 892 -37.99 19.95 -96.82
C GLY A 892 -38.19 21.13 -95.85
N GLY A 893 -38.29 20.89 -94.54
CA GLY A 893 -38.42 21.90 -93.49
C GLY A 893 -37.19 22.04 -92.59
N GLU A 894 -36.14 21.23 -92.79
CA GLU A 894 -34.96 21.22 -91.94
C GLU A 894 -33.96 22.30 -92.36
N ALA A 895 -33.49 23.07 -91.37
CA ALA A 895 -32.59 24.19 -91.61
C ALA A 895 -31.13 23.73 -91.65
N GLN A 896 -30.36 24.30 -92.59
CA GLN A 896 -28.90 24.19 -92.58
C GLN A 896 -28.34 24.89 -91.35
N LEU A 897 -27.39 24.24 -90.66
CA LEU A 897 -26.73 24.82 -89.50
C LEU A 897 -25.83 25.99 -89.92
N SER A 898 -26.00 27.15 -89.27
CA SER A 898 -25.29 28.40 -89.63
C SER A 898 -24.53 29.07 -88.46
N GLY A 899 -24.48 28.45 -87.28
CA GLY A 899 -23.78 28.95 -86.11
C GLY A 899 -23.90 28.04 -84.90
N SER A 900 -23.47 28.52 -83.72
CA SER A 900 -23.62 27.81 -82.44
C SER A 900 -25.09 27.73 -82.02
N LEU A 901 -25.46 26.62 -81.39
CA LEU A 901 -26.76 26.40 -80.79
C LEU A 901 -26.65 26.53 -79.27
N ALA A 902 -27.55 27.31 -78.66
CA ALA A 902 -27.74 27.27 -77.22
C ALA A 902 -28.49 25.99 -76.87
N VAL A 903 -28.03 25.28 -75.85
CA VAL A 903 -28.58 24.00 -75.40
C VAL A 903 -28.77 24.03 -73.90
N ARG A 904 -29.83 23.37 -73.43
CA ARG A 904 -30.11 23.20 -72.00
C ARG A 904 -29.67 21.82 -71.51
N ALA A 905 -29.47 21.70 -70.21
CA ALA A 905 -29.23 20.44 -69.55
C ALA A 905 -30.31 19.39 -69.90
N GLY A 906 -29.86 18.23 -70.38
CA GLY A 906 -30.70 17.13 -70.85
C GLY A 906 -31.16 17.25 -72.32
N GLU A 907 -30.82 18.34 -73.01
CA GLU A 907 -31.19 18.54 -74.41
C GLU A 907 -30.37 17.64 -75.34
N THR A 908 -31.01 17.20 -76.42
CA THR A 908 -30.38 16.45 -77.50
C THR A 908 -30.58 17.20 -78.82
N VAL A 909 -29.48 17.49 -79.50
CA VAL A 909 -29.45 18.05 -80.85
C VAL A 909 -29.22 16.90 -81.83
N CYS A 910 -30.19 16.65 -82.71
CA CYS A 910 -30.06 15.71 -83.81
C CYS A 910 -29.62 16.45 -85.08
N LEU A 911 -28.68 15.85 -85.80
CA LEU A 911 -28.06 16.45 -86.98
C LEU A 911 -28.09 15.47 -88.15
N LEU A 912 -28.13 16.00 -89.37
CA LEU A 912 -27.98 15.23 -90.61
C LEU A 912 -26.85 15.80 -91.44
N ALA A 913 -25.77 15.04 -91.59
CA ALA A 913 -24.68 15.35 -92.50
C ALA A 913 -25.00 14.82 -93.89
N LYS A 914 -25.39 15.72 -94.80
CA LYS A 914 -25.67 15.38 -96.21
C LYS A 914 -24.36 15.41 -97.00
N VAL A 915 -23.99 14.29 -97.60
CA VAL A 915 -22.81 14.14 -98.45
C VAL A 915 -23.22 13.93 -99.91
N LEU A 916 -22.62 14.68 -100.82
CA LEU A 916 -22.76 14.56 -102.28
C LEU A 916 -21.50 13.93 -102.88
N ALA A 917 -21.64 12.77 -103.50
CA ALA A 917 -20.56 12.16 -104.27
C ALA A 917 -20.36 12.89 -105.61
N PRO A 918 -19.13 13.24 -106.00
CA PRO A 918 -18.86 13.82 -107.31
C PRO A 918 -19.25 12.87 -108.43
N ALA A 919 -19.85 13.38 -109.50
CA ALA A 919 -20.29 12.57 -110.65
C ALA A 919 -19.12 11.88 -111.39
N ASN A 920 -17.90 12.41 -111.27
CA ASN A 920 -16.68 11.87 -111.85
C ASN A 920 -15.88 10.96 -110.89
N ALA A 921 -16.44 10.60 -109.73
CA ALA A 921 -15.81 9.66 -108.81
C ALA A 921 -15.71 8.26 -109.42
N SER A 922 -14.52 7.65 -109.37
CA SER A 922 -14.29 6.28 -109.82
C SER A 922 -14.85 5.25 -108.84
N ASP A 923 -14.92 3.99 -109.28
CA ASP A 923 -15.21 2.88 -108.38
C ASP A 923 -14.19 2.83 -107.23
N GLY A 924 -14.64 2.70 -105.99
CA GLY A 924 -13.82 2.66 -104.79
C GLY A 924 -13.29 4.01 -104.29
N ALA A 925 -13.66 5.15 -104.91
CA ALA A 925 -13.26 6.45 -104.35
C ALA A 925 -13.89 6.66 -102.98
N ALA A 926 -13.12 7.19 -102.03
CA ALA A 926 -13.49 7.34 -100.64
C ALA A 926 -13.58 8.81 -100.22
N HIS A 927 -14.45 9.08 -99.28
CA HIS A 927 -14.60 10.37 -98.62
C HIS A 927 -14.80 10.14 -97.13
N THR A 928 -13.94 10.76 -96.32
CA THR A 928 -14.05 10.78 -94.87
C THR A 928 -14.51 12.17 -94.45
N LEU A 929 -15.68 12.24 -93.81
CA LEU A 929 -16.21 13.46 -93.23
C LEU A 929 -15.99 13.44 -91.72
N ASN A 930 -15.08 14.27 -91.22
CA ASN A 930 -14.86 14.48 -89.80
C ASN A 930 -15.79 15.59 -89.31
N LEU A 931 -16.73 15.25 -88.44
CA LEU A 931 -17.66 16.18 -87.81
C LEU A 931 -17.21 16.40 -86.36
N THR A 932 -16.87 17.64 -86.02
CA THR A 932 -16.40 18.02 -84.68
C THR A 932 -17.45 18.88 -83.98
N SER A 933 -17.82 18.53 -82.74
CA SER A 933 -18.57 19.39 -81.83
C SER A 933 -17.60 20.14 -80.91
N GLN A 934 -17.88 21.42 -80.64
CA GLN A 934 -17.21 22.24 -79.63
C GLN A 934 -18.25 22.79 -78.67
N PHE A 935 -18.23 22.33 -77.42
CA PHE A 935 -19.19 22.70 -76.39
C PHE A 935 -18.54 23.61 -75.33
N SER A 936 -19.20 24.73 -75.03
CA SER A 936 -18.85 25.65 -73.95
C SER A 936 -19.93 25.61 -72.87
N TYR A 937 -19.54 25.42 -71.61
CA TYR A 937 -20.43 25.36 -70.45
C TYR A 937 -20.98 26.73 -70.08
N GLY A 938 -22.29 26.82 -69.85
CA GLY A 938 -22.97 28.07 -69.47
C GLY A 938 -22.63 29.22 -70.41
N ASP A 939 -22.12 30.32 -69.84
CA ASP A 939 -21.56 31.47 -70.56
C ASP A 939 -20.01 31.47 -70.59
N GLY A 940 -19.38 30.40 -70.09
CA GLY A 940 -17.93 30.25 -69.96
C GLY A 940 -17.30 30.91 -68.74
N SER A 941 -18.08 31.51 -67.83
CA SER A 941 -17.55 32.24 -66.66
C SER A 941 -17.01 31.34 -65.54
N LEU A 942 -17.65 30.21 -65.27
CA LEU A 942 -17.23 29.26 -64.23
C LEU A 942 -16.32 28.16 -64.76
N VAL A 943 -16.60 27.69 -65.99
CA VAL A 943 -15.79 26.66 -66.66
C VAL A 943 -15.33 27.21 -68.00
N ALA A 944 -14.07 27.64 -68.06
CA ALA A 944 -13.47 28.18 -69.28
C ALA A 944 -13.09 27.09 -70.30
N ALA A 945 -13.13 25.82 -69.92
CA ALA A 945 -12.79 24.70 -70.78
C ALA A 945 -13.87 24.46 -71.85
N VAL A 946 -13.42 24.32 -73.10
CA VAL A 946 -14.26 23.90 -74.23
C VAL A 946 -14.08 22.39 -74.42
N VAL A 947 -15.19 21.65 -74.51
CA VAL A 947 -15.16 20.20 -74.77
C VAL A 947 -15.30 19.96 -76.26
N GLU A 948 -14.27 19.35 -76.87
CA GLU A 948 -14.26 19.00 -78.29
C GLU A 948 -14.45 17.49 -78.47
N GLN A 949 -15.33 17.08 -79.39
CA GLN A 949 -15.55 15.67 -79.76
C GLN A 949 -15.63 15.55 -81.29
N THR A 950 -14.89 14.61 -81.89
CA THR A 950 -14.87 14.39 -83.35
C THR A 950 -15.34 12.99 -83.70
N LEU A 951 -16.23 12.89 -84.68
CA LEU A 951 -16.73 11.64 -85.28
C LEU A 951 -16.36 11.59 -86.76
N SER A 952 -16.16 10.39 -87.31
CA SER A 952 -15.82 10.20 -88.73
C SER A 952 -16.89 9.40 -89.47
N ASP A 953 -17.43 9.95 -90.56
CA ASP A 953 -18.26 9.20 -91.51
C ASP A 953 -17.46 8.87 -92.78
N VAL A 954 -17.62 7.65 -93.31
CA VAL A 954 -16.97 7.21 -94.55
C VAL A 954 -18.00 6.98 -95.66
N THR A 955 -17.81 7.63 -96.81
CA THR A 955 -18.59 7.41 -98.03
C THR A 955 -17.70 6.81 -99.12
N LEU A 956 -18.08 5.67 -99.69
CA LEU A 956 -17.42 5.05 -100.82
C LEU A 956 -18.29 5.19 -102.09
N THR A 957 -17.69 5.33 -103.27
CA THR A 957 -18.43 5.20 -104.54
C THR A 957 -18.30 3.80 -105.12
N HIS A 958 -19.39 3.23 -105.63
CA HIS A 958 -19.34 2.00 -106.42
C HIS A 958 -20.19 2.13 -107.69
N ALA A 959 -19.66 1.73 -108.85
CA ALA A 959 -20.30 1.87 -110.16
C ALA A 959 -21.36 0.78 -110.47
N GLY A 960 -21.55 -0.18 -109.56
CA GLY A 960 -22.56 -1.24 -109.67
C GLY A 960 -23.95 -0.80 -109.20
N SER A 961 -25.00 -1.20 -109.92
CA SER A 961 -26.40 -1.06 -109.49
C SER A 961 -26.58 -1.53 -108.04
N THR A 962 -27.10 -0.65 -107.18
CA THR A 962 -27.49 -0.99 -105.80
C THR A 962 -28.71 -1.92 -105.74
N SER A 963 -29.36 -2.21 -106.87
CA SER A 963 -30.44 -3.21 -107.02
C SER A 963 -29.92 -4.56 -107.55
N PRO A 964 -30.40 -5.69 -107.00
CA PRO A 964 -29.95 -7.03 -107.38
C PRO A 964 -30.15 -7.32 -108.87
N ILE A 965 -29.10 -7.79 -109.55
CA ILE A 965 -29.17 -8.31 -110.92
C ILE A 965 -29.87 -9.67 -110.86
N ALA A 966 -30.94 -9.84 -111.65
CA ALA A 966 -31.71 -11.07 -111.65
C ALA A 966 -30.85 -12.29 -112.04
N GLY A 967 -30.78 -13.29 -111.16
CA GLY A 967 -30.03 -14.53 -111.33
C GLY A 967 -28.68 -14.59 -110.62
N ALA A 968 -28.24 -13.52 -109.92
CA ALA A 968 -26.98 -13.49 -109.18
C ALA A 968 -27.21 -13.37 -107.65
N GLY A 969 -26.34 -14.00 -106.85
CA GLY A 969 -26.30 -13.80 -105.40
C GLY A 969 -25.75 -12.41 -105.03
N LYS A 970 -26.18 -11.85 -103.89
CA LYS A 970 -25.72 -10.54 -103.38
C LYS A 970 -25.57 -10.60 -101.87
N LEU A 971 -24.33 -10.54 -101.38
CA LEU A 971 -24.04 -10.59 -99.95
C LEU A 971 -24.17 -9.21 -99.30
N LYS A 972 -24.89 -9.12 -98.17
CA LYS A 972 -24.84 -8.01 -97.23
C LYS A 972 -24.16 -8.48 -95.94
N LEU A 973 -23.26 -7.66 -95.41
CA LEU A 973 -22.65 -7.85 -94.09
C LEU A 973 -23.01 -6.66 -93.18
N SER A 974 -23.35 -6.96 -91.93
CA SER A 974 -23.56 -5.96 -90.88
C SER A 974 -22.75 -6.36 -89.65
N LYS A 975 -21.98 -5.44 -89.05
CA LYS A 975 -21.21 -5.70 -87.83
C LYS A 975 -21.75 -4.84 -86.68
N SER A 976 -21.97 -5.44 -85.52
CA SER A 976 -22.42 -4.77 -84.30
C SER A 976 -21.53 -5.13 -83.11
N VAL A 977 -21.53 -4.30 -82.06
CA VAL A 977 -20.76 -4.50 -80.83
C VAL A 977 -21.67 -4.37 -79.60
N TRP A 978 -21.47 -5.25 -78.62
CA TRP A 978 -22.20 -5.30 -77.35
C TRP A 978 -21.21 -5.37 -76.19
N ASN A 979 -21.35 -4.51 -75.18
CA ASN A 979 -20.56 -4.58 -73.97
C ASN A 979 -21.16 -5.64 -73.04
N MET A 980 -20.47 -6.79 -72.91
CA MET A 980 -20.93 -7.94 -72.12
C MET A 980 -20.81 -7.69 -70.62
N THR A 981 -19.81 -6.91 -70.18
CA THR A 981 -19.61 -6.60 -68.76
C THR A 981 -20.73 -5.72 -68.22
N ARG A 982 -21.17 -4.73 -69.01
CA ARG A 982 -22.20 -3.77 -68.62
C ARG A 982 -23.59 -4.11 -69.16
N ASN A 983 -23.68 -5.09 -70.04
CA ASN A 983 -24.88 -5.50 -70.75
C ASN A 983 -25.59 -4.34 -71.48
N ILE A 984 -24.83 -3.56 -72.24
CA ILE A 984 -25.34 -2.42 -73.01
C ILE A 984 -24.82 -2.48 -74.45
N GLN A 985 -25.64 -2.00 -75.39
CA GLN A 985 -25.19 -1.68 -76.74
C GLN A 985 -24.33 -0.42 -76.69
N GLY A 986 -23.16 -0.40 -77.34
CA GLY A 986 -22.38 0.84 -77.42
C GLY A 986 -20.93 0.65 -77.82
N ASN A 987 -20.31 1.77 -78.16
CA ASN A 987 -18.92 1.92 -78.59
C ASN A 987 -17.96 2.37 -77.46
N LEU A 988 -18.42 2.36 -76.20
CA LEU A 988 -17.63 2.77 -75.02
C LEU A 988 -17.36 1.58 -74.09
N ALA A 989 -16.10 1.39 -73.73
CA ALA A 989 -15.65 0.32 -72.86
C ALA A 989 -14.45 0.77 -72.02
N LEU A 990 -14.38 0.30 -70.77
CA LEU A 990 -13.27 0.54 -69.86
C LEU A 990 -12.20 -0.56 -69.97
N PRO A 991 -10.93 -0.27 -69.60
CA PRO A 991 -9.91 -1.32 -69.46
C PRO A 991 -10.42 -2.48 -68.59
N GLY A 992 -10.24 -3.71 -69.08
CA GLY A 992 -10.69 -4.95 -68.45
C GLY A 992 -12.13 -5.38 -68.78
N GLU A 993 -12.93 -4.57 -69.50
CA GLU A 993 -14.29 -4.97 -69.91
C GLU A 993 -14.29 -5.91 -71.13
N THR A 994 -15.31 -6.76 -71.24
CA THR A 994 -15.47 -7.72 -72.34
C THR A 994 -16.51 -7.24 -73.33
N LEU A 995 -16.15 -7.21 -74.62
CA LEU A 995 -17.00 -6.81 -75.75
C LEU A 995 -17.26 -7.99 -76.67
N ARG A 996 -18.49 -8.12 -77.18
CA ARG A 996 -18.86 -9.08 -78.23
C ARG A 996 -19.11 -8.35 -79.54
N TYR A 997 -18.40 -8.76 -80.59
CA TYR A 997 -18.65 -8.33 -81.97
C TYR A 997 -19.45 -9.41 -82.70
N THR A 998 -20.56 -9.02 -83.32
CA THR A 998 -21.42 -9.90 -84.13
C THR A 998 -21.39 -9.43 -85.58
N ILE A 999 -21.12 -10.33 -86.52
CA ILE A 999 -21.16 -10.10 -87.96
C ILE A 999 -22.32 -10.91 -88.53
N SER A 1000 -23.38 -10.23 -88.97
CA SER A 1000 -24.51 -10.83 -89.66
C SER A 1000 -24.26 -10.82 -91.17
N TYR A 1001 -24.60 -11.92 -91.84
CA TYR A 1001 -24.52 -12.07 -93.29
C TYR A 1001 -25.88 -12.44 -93.87
N GLU A 1002 -26.23 -11.88 -95.02
CA GLU A 1002 -27.52 -12.11 -95.69
C GLU A 1002 -27.33 -12.12 -97.21
N ASN A 1003 -27.94 -13.09 -97.92
CA ASN A 1003 -28.02 -13.05 -99.37
C ASN A 1003 -29.27 -12.28 -99.82
N LEU A 1004 -29.10 -11.00 -100.12
CA LEU A 1004 -30.14 -10.12 -100.66
C LEU A 1004 -30.40 -10.32 -102.17
N GLY A 1005 -29.64 -11.20 -102.82
CA GLY A 1005 -29.80 -11.53 -104.24
C GLY A 1005 -30.94 -12.52 -104.46
N ASN A 1006 -31.33 -12.71 -105.72
CA ASN A 1006 -32.27 -13.77 -106.12
C ASN A 1006 -31.58 -14.98 -106.77
N GLY A 1007 -30.24 -15.00 -106.81
CA GLY A 1007 -29.40 -16.17 -107.11
C GLY A 1007 -28.62 -16.68 -105.89
N GLN A 1008 -28.08 -17.89 -105.99
CA GLN A 1008 -27.29 -18.51 -104.91
C GLN A 1008 -25.88 -17.91 -104.80
N LEU A 1009 -25.34 -17.85 -103.58
CA LEU A 1009 -23.91 -17.59 -103.35
C LEU A 1009 -23.18 -18.92 -103.21
N ASN A 1010 -22.27 -19.21 -104.15
CA ASN A 1010 -21.62 -20.51 -104.29
C ASN A 1010 -20.60 -20.84 -103.19
N GLU A 1011 -20.02 -19.81 -102.56
CA GLU A 1011 -19.04 -19.93 -101.50
C GLU A 1011 -19.20 -18.74 -100.54
N LEU A 1012 -19.13 -19.00 -99.23
CA LEU A 1012 -19.10 -17.97 -98.19
C LEU A 1012 -17.89 -18.20 -97.30
N ILE A 1013 -17.04 -17.18 -97.21
CA ILE A 1013 -15.94 -17.10 -96.24
C ILE A 1013 -15.98 -15.69 -95.66
N ILE A 1014 -16.00 -15.61 -94.33
CA ILE A 1014 -15.96 -14.33 -93.61
C ILE A 1014 -14.58 -14.17 -93.00
N TYR A 1015 -13.96 -13.02 -93.23
CA TYR A 1015 -12.70 -12.62 -92.62
C TYR A 1015 -12.92 -11.40 -91.74
N ASP A 1016 -12.25 -11.37 -90.60
CA ASP A 1016 -12.20 -10.22 -89.70
C ASP A 1016 -10.87 -10.19 -88.95
N ARG A 1017 -10.67 -9.19 -88.08
CA ARG A 1017 -9.47 -9.04 -87.26
C ARG A 1017 -9.86 -8.66 -85.82
N VAL A 1018 -9.06 -9.11 -84.86
CA VAL A 1018 -9.10 -8.63 -83.46
C VAL A 1018 -8.76 -7.13 -83.45
N PRO A 1019 -9.64 -6.25 -82.95
CA PRO A 1019 -9.39 -4.80 -82.89
C PRO A 1019 -8.14 -4.45 -82.07
N ASP A 1020 -7.45 -3.38 -82.46
CA ASP A 1020 -6.29 -2.87 -81.70
C ASP A 1020 -6.71 -2.45 -80.28
N PHE A 1021 -5.79 -2.50 -79.31
CA PHE A 1021 -6.04 -2.27 -77.87
C PHE A 1021 -7.01 -3.25 -77.19
N THR A 1022 -7.32 -4.36 -77.85
CA THR A 1022 -8.11 -5.45 -77.25
C THR A 1022 -7.37 -6.78 -77.35
N GLN A 1023 -7.71 -7.72 -76.49
CA GLN A 1023 -7.21 -9.09 -76.52
C GLN A 1023 -8.38 -10.05 -76.77
N LEU A 1024 -8.25 -10.97 -77.74
CA LEU A 1024 -9.26 -11.99 -78.00
C LEU A 1024 -9.49 -12.85 -76.76
N VAL A 1025 -10.75 -12.97 -76.32
CA VAL A 1025 -11.16 -13.95 -75.29
C VAL A 1025 -10.95 -15.35 -75.88
N GLY A 1026 -10.22 -16.20 -75.16
CA GLY A 1026 -9.79 -17.51 -75.68
C GLY A 1026 -10.95 -18.34 -76.24
N ALA A 1027 -10.83 -18.74 -77.51
CA ALA A 1027 -11.83 -19.54 -78.25
C ALA A 1027 -13.24 -18.91 -78.38
N SER A 1028 -13.36 -17.59 -78.23
CA SER A 1028 -14.66 -16.88 -78.32
C SER A 1028 -15.22 -16.75 -79.72
N GLN A 1029 -14.42 -16.99 -80.76
CA GLN A 1029 -14.87 -17.00 -82.15
C GLN A 1029 -15.81 -18.18 -82.41
N GLN A 1030 -17.08 -17.89 -82.67
CA GLN A 1030 -18.12 -18.90 -82.78
C GLN A 1030 -18.98 -18.63 -84.01
N CYS A 1031 -19.57 -19.71 -84.52
CA CYS A 1031 -20.64 -19.62 -85.50
C CYS A 1031 -21.93 -19.38 -84.73
N GLY A 1032 -22.65 -18.31 -85.05
CA GLY A 1032 -23.97 -18.05 -84.49
C GLY A 1032 -25.03 -18.83 -85.27
N THR A 1033 -26.16 -18.18 -85.53
CA THR A 1033 -27.19 -18.74 -86.41
C THR A 1033 -26.61 -19.04 -87.80
N THR A 1034 -26.73 -20.29 -88.25
CA THR A 1034 -26.25 -20.74 -89.56
C THR A 1034 -27.39 -21.44 -90.28
N PRO A 1035 -27.78 -21.00 -91.49
CA PRO A 1035 -28.83 -21.65 -92.27
C PRO A 1035 -28.55 -23.13 -92.55
N PRO A 1036 -29.56 -24.02 -92.59
CA PRO A 1036 -29.36 -25.46 -92.78
C PRO A 1036 -28.60 -25.86 -94.04
N GLU A 1037 -28.66 -25.04 -95.10
CA GLU A 1037 -27.94 -25.22 -96.36
C GLU A 1037 -26.42 -25.00 -96.25
N LEU A 1038 -25.95 -24.33 -95.19
CA LEU A 1038 -24.55 -24.20 -94.84
C LEU A 1038 -24.20 -25.26 -93.80
N SER A 1039 -24.01 -26.48 -94.29
CA SER A 1039 -23.86 -27.73 -93.52
C SER A 1039 -22.74 -27.76 -92.47
N THR A 1040 -21.72 -26.90 -92.57
CA THR A 1040 -20.66 -26.75 -91.55
C THR A 1040 -20.11 -25.32 -91.56
N CYS A 1041 -19.94 -24.72 -90.37
CA CYS A 1041 -19.23 -23.46 -90.16
C CYS A 1041 -18.02 -23.71 -89.26
N THR A 1042 -16.82 -23.36 -89.74
CA THR A 1042 -15.56 -23.62 -89.04
C THR A 1042 -14.82 -22.31 -88.80
N PRO A 1043 -14.72 -21.83 -87.54
CA PRO A 1043 -13.94 -20.67 -87.20
C PRO A 1043 -12.45 -21.04 -87.01
N THR A 1044 -11.57 -20.17 -87.48
CA THR A 1044 -10.11 -20.31 -87.38
C THR A 1044 -9.47 -18.98 -87.01
N VAL A 1045 -8.40 -19.03 -86.20
CA VAL A 1045 -7.66 -17.85 -85.73
C VAL A 1045 -6.20 -18.02 -86.09
N THR A 1046 -5.58 -16.99 -86.67
CA THR A 1046 -4.14 -16.95 -86.96
C THR A 1046 -3.58 -15.58 -86.57
N GLY A 1047 -2.91 -15.52 -85.42
CA GLY A 1047 -2.51 -14.24 -84.80
C GLY A 1047 -3.75 -13.42 -84.43
N VAL A 1048 -3.88 -12.23 -85.03
CA VAL A 1048 -5.05 -11.34 -84.88
C VAL A 1048 -6.09 -11.54 -85.99
N ALA A 1049 -5.85 -12.38 -86.99
CA ALA A 1049 -6.80 -12.63 -88.08
C ALA A 1049 -7.82 -13.71 -87.70
N LEU A 1050 -9.09 -13.43 -87.98
CA LEU A 1050 -10.25 -14.29 -87.76
C LEU A 1050 -10.82 -14.72 -89.11
N LYS A 1051 -11.17 -16.00 -89.24
CA LYS A 1051 -11.79 -16.54 -90.46
C LYS A 1051 -12.86 -17.56 -90.13
N TRP A 1052 -14.05 -17.42 -90.71
CA TRP A 1052 -15.12 -18.42 -90.69
C TRP A 1052 -15.32 -18.98 -92.10
N SER A 1053 -15.14 -20.29 -92.23
CA SER A 1053 -15.36 -21.01 -93.50
C SER A 1053 -16.64 -21.82 -93.45
N PHE A 1054 -17.44 -21.75 -94.51
CA PHE A 1054 -18.71 -22.47 -94.60
C PHE A 1054 -18.68 -23.53 -95.71
N VAL A 1055 -19.33 -24.68 -95.48
CA VAL A 1055 -19.55 -25.70 -96.52
C VAL A 1055 -21.02 -25.68 -96.93
N GLY A 1056 -21.28 -25.35 -98.18
CA GLY A 1056 -22.63 -25.22 -98.74
C GLY A 1056 -22.79 -23.95 -99.56
N GLN A 1057 -24.02 -23.66 -99.98
CA GLN A 1057 -24.35 -22.48 -100.80
C GLN A 1057 -25.44 -21.67 -100.10
N LEU A 1058 -25.21 -20.37 -99.89
CA LEU A 1058 -26.17 -19.50 -99.21
C LEU A 1058 -27.32 -19.13 -100.18
N GLN A 1059 -28.54 -19.58 -99.86
CA GLN A 1059 -29.71 -19.38 -100.72
C GLN A 1059 -30.19 -17.92 -100.72
N PRO A 1060 -30.93 -17.48 -101.74
CA PRO A 1060 -31.63 -16.20 -101.74
C PRO A 1060 -32.49 -16.00 -100.47
N GLY A 1061 -32.34 -14.85 -99.80
CA GLY A 1061 -33.06 -14.51 -98.57
C GLY A 1061 -32.54 -15.19 -97.29
N SER A 1062 -31.56 -16.09 -97.40
CA SER A 1062 -30.96 -16.73 -96.23
C SER A 1062 -29.97 -15.81 -95.53
N GLN A 1063 -29.96 -15.89 -94.21
CA GLN A 1063 -29.12 -15.08 -93.34
C GLN A 1063 -28.57 -15.89 -92.17
N GLY A 1064 -27.44 -15.45 -91.64
CA GLY A 1064 -26.88 -16.01 -90.41
C GLY A 1064 -25.91 -15.03 -89.77
N GLU A 1065 -25.19 -15.47 -88.75
CA GLU A 1065 -24.21 -14.65 -88.07
C GLU A 1065 -23.02 -15.45 -87.55
N VAL A 1066 -21.92 -14.73 -87.31
CA VAL A 1066 -20.74 -15.20 -86.59
C VAL A 1066 -20.37 -14.15 -85.54
N PHE A 1067 -19.72 -14.54 -84.45
CA PHE A 1067 -19.32 -13.60 -83.41
C PHE A 1067 -17.98 -13.96 -82.78
N PHE A 1068 -17.35 -12.99 -82.14
CA PHE A 1068 -16.17 -13.15 -81.31
C PHE A 1068 -16.16 -12.15 -80.15
N GLU A 1069 -15.44 -12.44 -79.08
CA GLU A 1069 -15.33 -11.59 -77.90
C GLU A 1069 -13.89 -11.15 -77.63
N VAL A 1070 -13.73 -9.93 -77.15
CA VAL A 1070 -12.44 -9.34 -76.79
C VAL A 1070 -12.51 -8.68 -75.42
N THR A 1071 -11.40 -8.66 -74.68
CA THR A 1071 -11.22 -7.87 -73.46
C THR A 1071 -10.44 -6.60 -73.82
N VAL A 1072 -10.88 -5.45 -73.31
CA VAL A 1072 -10.17 -4.17 -73.48
C VAL A 1072 -8.92 -4.18 -72.61
N ASN A 1073 -7.77 -3.85 -73.20
CA ASN A 1073 -6.48 -3.85 -72.49
C ASN A 1073 -6.35 -2.75 -71.44
#